data_AF-A0A953UNB0-F1
#
_entry.id   AF-A0A953UNB0-F1
#
_cell.length_a   1.000
_cell.length_b   1.000
_cell.length_c   1.000
_cell.angle_alpha   90.00
_cell.angle_beta   90.00
_cell.angle_gamma   90.00
#
_symmetry.space_group_name_H-M   'P 1'
#
loop_
_entity.id
_entity.type
_entity.pdbx_description
1 polymer ?
#
loop_
_entity_poly.entity_id
_entity_poly.type
_entity_poly.pdbx_seq_one_letter_code
_entity_poly.pdbx_strand_id
1 'polypeptide(L)'
;MATARLPGIYFESVAPPAPGPLPRMDIAAFAGFLPSGPIGLPFVVEDPGRFQEIFGVDLPLAWDRERNQMRLALTPPAVRDFFRNGGTRCWVARLANGAQSNAWVVPGLLQVDGFGGLHAGWVQARSEGSWSDGLTVNATLLESPLAAGALVTTGPSPEVSGLSPGDVVQLYFRSTGTIAFHSATDPRWFWFRQAAAAEFGACDTASPPQAPPDSVAMLGPGSDVAVAFSGFCRQGSELVLHVTRDAALSIPPGCWLRMQFGSKTLLYQVESVEAGPDAPGSPASGESAALTSTLAWWVLDPNVAWLANRGTTVQISVVTFELFASPQGAPVQRLADLGLAPENPRYWGYLPPDAVLYAPTERPAPVAYAALATDIDHPRFDLAGGLPAGLGIPLGMTALTRSDFDQGASLPGGTALERDGLATFNQDLFIDPHLAGSKAATLLQDAFFYQYQAQPPSPPTGLYSLLGVDEASLLAVPDATHTGWRKATAQTALLAAPDPLQVSPPDAGGNYTVSWGAVAGASGYRLQESGDPLFVTGVTSRDVGAGVSVALTNNPQCPLVLYYRASAYGLPGVSPWSVTKAVELGNASFFVCSEQPLEAPALQIFEDRNRIILEWTPAPGGADGFTLQTAADPQFESGHVLFTGLKTSFEYWRVPGPSTYFRVNTQRGGASSAWSDTVNTTPEPVTPFEVIPQAAAGPPVLLERVHSAMLRMASARADMLAVLSLPLPYRRDESLAYRESLAQLLANEDTSGRMMSYAALYHPWTVIRDNTQPLPFSLRTVPPDGAVSGVIAAKALAQGAWIAPANVALESAVALDPALQANAALAFAGEQINLIAQQPEGFLVTDQDTLITDAELQPINVRRLLILLRRLALREGVRYVFQNISPAFVRAVTRQFEQWMQQLLARGAFAGKAAQDSYRVVTDASVNPQDSIDQGRFVVELLVAPARPMRFLTVRLVQSGGNLTLEEG
;
A
#
# COMPACT_ATOMS: atom_id res chain seq x y z
N MET A 1 32.63 -31.71 -61.09
CA MET A 1 32.00 -32.79 -61.88
C MET A 1 30.57 -32.94 -61.39
N ALA A 2 29.60 -32.53 -62.20
CA ALA A 2 28.18 -32.69 -61.91
C ALA A 2 27.72 -34.08 -62.39
N THR A 3 27.23 -34.92 -61.48
CA THR A 3 26.52 -36.15 -61.82
C THR A 3 25.08 -35.79 -62.16
N ALA A 4 24.73 -35.93 -63.43
CA ALA A 4 23.37 -35.75 -63.93
C ALA A 4 22.44 -36.78 -63.26
N ARG A 5 21.43 -36.30 -62.53
CA ARG A 5 20.32 -37.12 -62.02
C ARG A 5 19.19 -37.09 -63.04
N LEU A 6 18.70 -38.28 -63.42
CA LEU A 6 17.60 -38.46 -64.37
C LEU A 6 16.25 -38.02 -63.75
N PRO A 7 15.25 -37.63 -64.56
CA PRO A 7 13.93 -37.24 -64.07
C PRO A 7 13.18 -38.45 -63.51
N GLY A 8 12.75 -38.36 -62.26
CA GLY A 8 11.88 -39.33 -61.58
C GLY A 8 11.16 -38.66 -60.42
N ILE A 9 9.91 -39.03 -60.16
CA ILE A 9 9.17 -38.57 -58.98
C ILE A 9 9.72 -39.32 -57.78
N TYR A 10 10.24 -38.59 -56.80
CA TYR A 10 10.70 -39.12 -55.52
C TYR A 10 9.71 -38.70 -54.43
N PHE A 11 9.27 -39.66 -53.63
CA PHE A 11 8.49 -39.39 -52.43
C PHE A 11 9.45 -39.30 -51.24
N GLU A 12 9.70 -38.09 -50.74
CA GLU A 12 10.28 -37.90 -49.41
C GLU A 12 9.16 -38.07 -48.39
N SER A 13 9.16 -39.21 -47.69
CA SER A 13 8.31 -39.38 -46.51
C SER A 13 8.91 -38.55 -45.37
N VAL A 14 8.47 -37.30 -45.23
CA VAL A 14 8.74 -36.50 -44.03
C VAL A 14 8.10 -37.22 -42.85
N ALA A 15 8.91 -37.63 -41.87
CA ALA A 15 8.38 -38.17 -40.63
C ALA A 15 7.44 -37.13 -39.98
N PRO A 16 6.30 -37.53 -39.40
CA PRO A 16 5.45 -36.60 -38.69
C PRO A 16 6.28 -35.83 -37.65
N PRO A 17 6.10 -34.50 -37.50
CA PRO A 17 6.79 -33.76 -36.47
C PRO A 17 6.51 -34.39 -35.11
N ALA A 18 7.52 -34.45 -34.24
CA ALA A 18 7.34 -34.91 -32.87
C ALA A 18 6.26 -34.05 -32.17
N PRO A 19 5.50 -34.62 -31.22
CA PRO A 19 4.58 -33.83 -30.41
C PRO A 19 5.34 -32.68 -29.73
N GLY A 20 4.72 -31.49 -29.65
CA GLY A 20 5.32 -30.31 -29.00
C GLY A 20 5.50 -30.49 -27.49
N PRO A 21 5.75 -29.41 -26.71
CA PRO A 21 5.73 -29.48 -25.26
C PRO A 21 4.31 -29.71 -24.72
N LEU A 22 4.17 -30.37 -23.55
CA LEU A 22 2.89 -30.45 -22.83
C LEU A 22 2.44 -29.04 -22.38
N PRO A 23 1.12 -28.80 -22.22
CA PRO A 23 0.63 -27.56 -21.62
C PRO A 23 1.23 -27.31 -20.22
N ARG A 24 1.47 -26.03 -19.91
CA ARG A 24 1.93 -25.62 -18.57
C ARG A 24 0.86 -25.86 -17.52
N MET A 25 1.31 -26.30 -16.35
CA MET A 25 0.51 -26.69 -15.19
C MET A 25 1.01 -26.07 -13.89
N ASP A 26 1.92 -25.11 -14.01
CA ASP A 26 2.68 -24.50 -12.92
C ASP A 26 2.37 -23.03 -12.69
N ILE A 27 1.52 -22.43 -13.54
CA ILE A 27 1.14 -21.02 -13.42
C ILE A 27 -0.02 -20.90 -12.44
N ALA A 28 0.16 -20.06 -11.41
CA ALA A 28 -0.87 -19.70 -10.45
C ALA A 28 -1.52 -18.36 -10.78
N ALA A 29 -2.73 -18.15 -10.29
CA ALA A 29 -3.40 -16.86 -10.27
C ALA A 29 -3.78 -16.50 -8.83
N PHE A 30 -3.47 -15.26 -8.44
CA PHE A 30 -3.80 -14.68 -7.15
C PHE A 30 -4.76 -13.53 -7.34
N ALA A 31 -5.81 -13.48 -6.52
CA ALA A 31 -6.66 -12.30 -6.40
C ALA A 31 -6.71 -11.84 -4.94
N GLY A 32 -6.53 -10.55 -4.69
CA GLY A 32 -6.64 -10.00 -3.34
C GLY A 32 -6.22 -8.55 -3.22
N PHE A 33 -5.98 -8.12 -1.98
CA PHE A 33 -5.76 -6.72 -1.64
C PHE A 33 -4.29 -6.36 -1.84
N LEU A 34 -4.07 -5.31 -2.63
CA LEU A 34 -2.73 -4.83 -2.98
C LEU A 34 -2.67 -3.31 -2.85
N PRO A 35 -1.55 -2.74 -2.37
CA PRO A 35 -1.44 -1.31 -2.11
C PRO A 35 -1.49 -0.45 -3.37
N SER A 36 -0.94 -0.93 -4.50
CA SER A 36 -0.91 -0.22 -5.79
C SER A 36 -1.13 -1.18 -6.98
N GLY A 37 -1.12 -0.66 -8.21
CA GLY A 37 -1.32 -1.43 -9.44
C GLY A 37 -2.74 -1.35 -9.99
N PRO A 38 -3.00 -1.87 -11.20
CA PRO A 38 -4.27 -1.71 -11.88
C PRO A 38 -5.37 -2.55 -11.22
N ILE A 39 -6.55 -1.94 -11.01
CA ILE A 39 -7.72 -2.63 -10.41
C ILE A 39 -8.50 -3.37 -11.51
N GLY A 40 -8.87 -4.62 -11.26
CA GLY A 40 -9.67 -5.43 -12.19
C GLY A 40 -8.97 -5.88 -13.46
N LEU A 41 -7.68 -5.57 -13.63
CA LEU A 41 -6.84 -6.02 -14.75
C LEU A 41 -5.75 -6.97 -14.22
N PRO A 42 -5.89 -8.28 -14.46
CA PRO A 42 -4.84 -9.23 -14.09
C PRO A 42 -3.55 -8.94 -14.83
N PHE A 43 -2.43 -8.96 -14.12
CA PHE A 43 -1.10 -8.80 -14.72
C PHE A 43 -0.20 -9.97 -14.37
N VAL A 44 0.65 -10.35 -15.32
CA VAL A 44 1.59 -11.47 -15.16
C VAL A 44 2.88 -11.01 -14.48
N VAL A 45 3.35 -11.79 -13.53
CA VAL A 45 4.58 -11.54 -12.80
C VAL A 45 5.44 -12.80 -12.74
N GLU A 46 6.73 -12.64 -13.03
CA GLU A 46 7.73 -13.72 -13.04
C GLU A 46 8.85 -13.48 -12.02
N ASP A 47 8.87 -12.29 -11.41
CA ASP A 47 9.91 -11.87 -10.47
C ASP A 47 9.29 -11.17 -9.25
N PRO A 48 9.68 -11.52 -8.01
CA PRO A 48 9.15 -10.90 -6.81
C PRO A 48 9.53 -9.42 -6.66
N GLY A 49 10.64 -8.96 -7.23
CA GLY A 49 10.99 -7.54 -7.29
C GLY A 49 10.03 -6.79 -8.21
N ARG A 50 9.77 -7.36 -9.40
CA ARG A 50 8.75 -6.82 -10.33
C ARG A 50 7.36 -6.79 -9.72
N PHE A 51 6.98 -7.80 -8.92
CA PHE A 51 5.73 -7.78 -8.15
C PHE A 51 5.66 -6.54 -7.24
N GLN A 52 6.72 -6.29 -6.46
CA GLN A 52 6.78 -5.17 -5.52
C GLN A 52 6.78 -3.82 -6.23
N GLU A 53 7.44 -3.70 -7.38
CA GLU A 53 7.42 -2.47 -8.18
C GLU A 53 6.01 -2.11 -8.65
N ILE A 54 5.22 -3.09 -9.08
CA ILE A 54 3.88 -2.85 -9.65
C ILE A 54 2.85 -2.69 -8.54
N PHE A 55 2.80 -3.66 -7.63
CA PHE A 55 1.71 -3.81 -6.67
C PHE A 55 2.06 -3.33 -5.26
N GLY A 56 3.31 -2.96 -5.01
CA GLY A 56 3.82 -2.53 -3.71
C GLY A 56 4.12 -3.68 -2.74
N VAL A 57 4.46 -3.33 -1.50
CA VAL A 57 5.07 -4.29 -0.54
C VAL A 57 4.05 -4.91 0.42
N ASP A 58 3.50 -4.11 1.31
CA ASP A 58 2.52 -4.53 2.33
C ASP A 58 1.46 -3.44 2.47
N LEU A 59 0.21 -3.84 2.74
CA LEU A 59 -0.93 -2.94 2.86
C LEU A 59 -1.54 -3.04 4.27
N PRO A 60 -1.48 -1.98 5.08
CA PRO A 60 -2.21 -1.88 6.35
C PRO A 60 -3.72 -1.90 6.15
N LEU A 61 -4.42 -2.67 6.98
CA LEU A 61 -5.88 -2.83 6.90
C LEU A 61 -6.58 -2.27 8.13
N ALA A 62 -6.36 -2.89 9.29
CA ALA A 62 -7.08 -2.56 10.52
C ALA A 62 -6.27 -2.96 11.76
N TRP A 63 -6.49 -2.28 12.88
CA TRP A 63 -5.85 -2.66 14.15
C TRP A 63 -6.48 -3.92 14.75
N ASP A 64 -5.69 -4.96 15.03
CA ASP A 64 -6.11 -6.14 15.78
C ASP A 64 -5.91 -5.90 17.27
N ARG A 65 -7.00 -5.65 18.01
CA ARG A 65 -6.96 -5.40 19.46
C ARG A 65 -6.57 -6.64 20.27
N GLU A 66 -6.92 -7.84 19.82
CA GLU A 66 -6.63 -9.08 20.55
C GLU A 66 -5.15 -9.42 20.48
N ARG A 67 -4.52 -9.16 19.32
CA ARG A 67 -3.09 -9.41 19.10
C ARG A 67 -2.21 -8.18 19.30
N ASN A 68 -2.81 -7.01 19.55
CA ASN A 68 -2.12 -5.73 19.70
C ASN A 68 -1.15 -5.43 18.54
N GLN A 69 -1.61 -5.61 17.31
CA GLN A 69 -0.79 -5.41 16.10
C GLN A 69 -1.63 -4.94 14.92
N MET A 70 -0.97 -4.34 13.92
CA MET A 70 -1.62 -3.99 12.66
C MET A 70 -1.92 -5.25 11.83
N ARG A 71 -3.16 -5.40 11.37
CA ARG A 71 -3.52 -6.41 10.36
C ARG A 71 -3.10 -5.89 8.99
N LEU A 72 -2.43 -6.74 8.23
CA LEU A 72 -1.91 -6.45 6.90
C LEU A 72 -2.61 -7.36 5.88
N ALA A 73 -2.65 -6.94 4.61
CA ALA A 73 -3.13 -7.77 3.51
C ALA A 73 -2.29 -9.06 3.38
N LEU A 74 -2.95 -10.15 2.97
CA LEU A 74 -2.36 -11.50 2.89
C LEU A 74 -1.84 -11.83 1.51
N THR A 75 -2.37 -11.18 0.46
CA THR A 75 -1.93 -11.45 -0.92
C THR A 75 -0.47 -11.07 -1.16
N PRO A 76 0.06 -9.90 -0.74
CA PRO A 76 1.46 -9.57 -0.94
C PRO A 76 2.43 -10.61 -0.37
N PRO A 77 2.33 -11.04 0.90
CA PRO A 77 3.21 -12.08 1.40
C PRO A 77 2.93 -13.45 0.78
N ALA A 78 1.68 -13.81 0.43
CA ALA A 78 1.37 -15.08 -0.24
C ALA A 78 2.03 -15.22 -1.63
N VAL A 79 2.06 -14.13 -2.42
CA VAL A 79 2.76 -14.12 -3.72
C VAL A 79 4.27 -14.28 -3.53
N ARG A 80 4.87 -13.59 -2.56
CA ARG A 80 6.30 -13.79 -2.22
C ARG A 80 6.57 -15.23 -1.79
N ASP A 81 5.66 -15.81 -1.03
CA ASP A 81 5.77 -17.16 -0.53
C ASP A 81 5.65 -18.22 -1.63
N PHE A 82 4.82 -17.97 -2.63
CA PHE A 82 4.74 -18.74 -3.87
C PHE A 82 6.10 -18.82 -4.58
N PHE A 83 6.78 -17.69 -4.78
CA PHE A 83 8.10 -17.66 -5.40
C PHE A 83 9.17 -18.34 -4.53
N ARG A 84 9.14 -18.14 -3.21
CA ARG A 84 10.07 -18.80 -2.27
C ARG A 84 9.93 -20.32 -2.27
N ASN A 85 8.75 -20.84 -2.55
CA ASN A 85 8.50 -22.29 -2.62
C ASN A 85 8.61 -22.85 -4.06
N GLY A 86 9.34 -22.16 -4.95
CA GLY A 86 9.70 -22.65 -6.28
C GLY A 86 8.72 -22.33 -7.40
N GLY A 87 7.70 -21.50 -7.15
CA GLY A 87 6.89 -20.89 -8.19
C GLY A 87 7.72 -19.95 -9.06
N THR A 88 7.42 -19.87 -10.37
CA THR A 88 8.22 -19.07 -11.32
C THR A 88 7.41 -18.04 -12.10
N ARG A 89 6.08 -18.19 -12.16
CA ARG A 89 5.17 -17.29 -12.87
C ARG A 89 3.79 -17.33 -12.24
N CYS A 90 3.21 -16.16 -11.98
CA CYS A 90 1.84 -16.05 -11.53
C CYS A 90 1.13 -14.85 -12.17
N TRP A 91 -0.20 -14.91 -12.20
CA TRP A 91 -1.05 -13.76 -12.47
C TRP A 91 -1.54 -13.17 -11.17
N VAL A 92 -1.67 -11.85 -11.13
CA VAL A 92 -2.11 -11.12 -9.96
C VAL A 92 -3.24 -10.19 -10.37
N ALA A 93 -4.39 -10.29 -9.70
CA ALA A 93 -5.53 -9.41 -9.85
C ALA A 93 -5.74 -8.63 -8.54
N ARG A 94 -5.63 -7.30 -8.61
CA ARG A 94 -5.91 -6.41 -7.48
C ARG A 94 -7.40 -6.22 -7.29
N LEU A 95 -7.85 -6.41 -6.06
CA LEU A 95 -9.23 -6.22 -5.62
C LEU A 95 -9.35 -4.95 -4.79
N ALA A 96 -10.25 -4.07 -5.20
CA ALA A 96 -10.64 -2.87 -4.48
C ALA A 96 -11.98 -2.38 -5.04
N ASN A 97 -12.77 -1.67 -4.24
CA ASN A 97 -14.03 -1.07 -4.69
C ASN A 97 -14.08 0.40 -4.26
N GLY A 98 -14.14 1.32 -5.22
CA GLY A 98 -14.18 2.76 -4.95
C GLY A 98 -12.85 3.34 -4.45
N ALA A 99 -11.72 2.72 -4.81
CA ALA A 99 -10.40 3.26 -4.51
C ALA A 99 -10.18 4.61 -5.23
N GLN A 100 -9.35 5.48 -4.64
CA GLN A 100 -9.14 6.85 -5.11
C GLN A 100 -7.65 7.14 -5.32
N SER A 101 -7.33 7.96 -6.32
CA SER A 101 -5.96 8.40 -6.60
C SER A 101 -5.66 9.73 -5.90
N ASN A 102 -4.45 9.85 -5.39
CA ASN A 102 -3.92 11.10 -4.87
C ASN A 102 -3.44 11.99 -6.03
N ALA A 103 -3.40 13.30 -5.79
CA ALA A 103 -2.93 14.29 -6.77
C ALA A 103 -1.94 15.28 -6.14
N TRP A 104 -1.05 15.84 -6.96
CA TRP A 104 -0.06 16.84 -6.56
C TRP A 104 -0.05 17.98 -7.55
N VAL A 105 -0.02 19.20 -7.04
CA VAL A 105 0.43 20.34 -7.85
C VAL A 105 1.92 20.16 -8.12
N VAL A 106 2.35 20.39 -9.36
CA VAL A 106 3.77 20.41 -9.71
C VAL A 106 4.29 21.82 -9.41
N PRO A 107 5.26 21.99 -8.49
CA PRO A 107 5.69 23.31 -8.07
C PRO A 107 6.25 24.09 -9.27
N GLY A 108 5.80 25.33 -9.42
CA GLY A 108 6.23 26.21 -10.51
C GLY A 108 5.60 25.91 -11.88
N LEU A 109 4.77 24.88 -12.01
CA LEU A 109 4.04 24.57 -13.24
C LEU A 109 2.62 25.15 -13.20
N LEU A 110 2.27 25.91 -14.24
CA LEU A 110 0.89 26.26 -14.55
C LEU A 110 0.43 25.51 -15.80
N GLN A 111 -0.88 25.38 -15.96
CA GLN A 111 -1.49 24.73 -17.11
C GLN A 111 -2.55 25.63 -17.73
N VAL A 112 -2.53 25.73 -19.06
CA VAL A 112 -3.47 26.50 -19.86
C VAL A 112 -4.67 25.63 -20.24
N ASP A 113 -5.88 26.09 -19.96
CA ASP A 113 -7.11 25.43 -20.42
C ASP A 113 -7.48 25.79 -21.88
N GLY A 114 -8.52 25.15 -22.42
CA GLY A 114 -8.99 25.40 -23.79
C GLY A 114 -9.42 26.85 -24.07
N PHE A 115 -9.71 27.64 -23.03
CA PHE A 115 -10.12 29.05 -23.14
C PHE A 115 -8.98 30.03 -22.84
N GLY A 116 -7.81 29.54 -22.41
CA GLY A 116 -6.65 30.36 -22.07
C GLY A 116 -6.54 30.74 -20.59
N GLY A 117 -7.40 30.16 -19.74
CA GLY A 117 -7.29 30.28 -18.29
C GLY A 117 -6.06 29.52 -17.77
N LEU A 118 -5.42 30.07 -16.74
CA LEU A 118 -4.23 29.49 -16.10
C LEU A 118 -4.62 28.79 -14.80
N HIS A 119 -4.38 27.48 -14.73
CA HIS A 119 -4.61 26.65 -13.55
C HIS A 119 -3.29 26.08 -13.03
N ALA A 120 -3.29 25.43 -11.86
CA ALA A 120 -2.13 24.66 -11.43
C ALA A 120 -1.85 23.52 -12.43
N GLY A 121 -0.60 23.32 -12.82
CA GLY A 121 -0.19 22.08 -13.45
C GLY A 121 -0.08 21.00 -12.37
N TRP A 122 -0.68 19.83 -12.60
CA TRP A 122 -0.78 18.81 -11.56
C TRP A 122 -0.68 17.40 -12.13
N VAL A 123 -0.15 16.49 -11.33
CA VAL A 123 0.01 15.06 -11.61
C VAL A 123 -0.77 14.23 -10.60
N GLN A 124 -1.05 12.97 -10.92
CA GLN A 124 -1.72 12.03 -10.02
C GLN A 124 -0.86 10.80 -9.76
N ALA A 125 -1.28 9.96 -8.83
CA ALA A 125 -0.60 8.71 -8.54
C ALA A 125 -0.81 7.77 -9.72
N ARG A 126 0.17 6.93 -10.03
CA ARG A 126 0.03 5.96 -11.13
C ARG A 126 -1.12 4.98 -10.96
N SER A 127 -1.58 4.78 -9.73
CA SER A 127 -2.71 3.92 -9.38
C SER A 127 -3.36 4.40 -8.10
N GLU A 128 -4.63 4.09 -7.92
CA GLU A 128 -5.42 4.41 -6.74
C GLU A 128 -4.86 3.75 -5.46
N GLY A 129 -5.09 4.37 -4.31
CA GLY A 129 -4.76 3.85 -2.98
C GLY A 129 -3.86 4.75 -2.14
N SER A 130 -3.85 4.47 -0.84
CA SER A 130 -3.12 5.20 0.21
C SER A 130 -1.60 5.00 0.16
N TRP A 131 -1.10 4.08 -0.67
CA TRP A 131 0.32 3.82 -0.88
C TRP A 131 1.13 5.07 -1.24
N SER A 132 0.46 6.08 -1.81
CA SER A 132 1.06 7.33 -2.26
C SER A 132 0.85 8.50 -1.29
N ASP A 133 0.22 8.29 -0.12
CA ASP A 133 -0.09 9.37 0.83
C ASP A 133 1.17 10.12 1.32
N GLY A 134 2.29 9.39 1.46
CA GLY A 134 3.59 9.93 1.88
C GLY A 134 4.52 10.35 0.74
N LEU A 135 4.07 10.32 -0.52
CA LEU A 135 4.86 10.72 -1.68
C LEU A 135 4.93 12.25 -1.79
N THR A 136 6.12 12.79 -2.05
CA THR A 136 6.29 14.21 -2.39
C THR A 136 6.75 14.41 -3.83
N VAL A 137 6.38 15.56 -4.40
CA VAL A 137 6.66 15.93 -5.79
C VAL A 137 7.44 17.23 -5.87
N ASN A 138 8.47 17.24 -6.71
CA ASN A 138 9.28 18.44 -7.01
C ASN A 138 9.57 18.53 -8.52
N ALA A 139 9.98 19.70 -9.01
CA ALA A 139 10.29 19.90 -10.41
C ALA A 139 11.40 20.93 -10.62
N THR A 140 12.15 20.78 -11.71
CA THR A 140 13.19 21.71 -12.14
C THR A 140 13.05 22.09 -13.61
N LEU A 141 13.43 23.31 -13.96
CA LEU A 141 13.43 23.80 -15.33
C LEU A 141 14.73 23.43 -16.04
N LEU A 142 14.60 22.94 -17.29
CA LEU A 142 15.70 22.74 -18.22
C LEU A 142 15.58 23.74 -19.36
N GLU A 143 16.64 24.52 -19.60
CA GLU A 143 16.67 25.53 -20.66
C GLU A 143 17.71 25.18 -21.73
N SER A 144 17.27 25.17 -23.00
CA SER A 144 18.13 25.04 -24.17
C SER A 144 18.15 26.36 -24.95
N PRO A 145 19.22 27.18 -24.85
CA PRO A 145 19.25 28.51 -25.46
C PRO A 145 19.21 28.45 -27.00
N LEU A 146 18.44 29.34 -27.61
CA LEU A 146 18.38 29.55 -29.05
C LEU A 146 19.31 30.68 -29.49
N ALA A 147 19.70 30.67 -30.77
CA ALA A 147 20.55 31.69 -31.35
C ALA A 147 19.86 33.08 -31.34
N ALA A 148 20.63 34.16 -31.15
CA ALA A 148 20.10 35.52 -31.05
C ALA A 148 19.29 36.00 -32.27
N GLY A 149 19.47 35.38 -33.44
CA GLY A 149 18.70 35.66 -34.65
C GLY A 149 17.36 34.91 -34.76
N ALA A 150 17.00 34.09 -33.76
CA ALA A 150 15.81 33.26 -33.82
C ALA A 150 14.50 34.05 -33.70
N LEU A 151 14.50 35.22 -33.02
CA LEU A 151 13.32 36.06 -32.83
C LEU A 151 13.24 37.17 -33.90
N VAL A 152 12.12 37.21 -34.62
CA VAL A 152 11.77 38.30 -35.54
C VAL A 152 11.00 39.38 -34.77
N THR A 153 11.52 40.61 -34.78
CA THR A 153 11.01 41.73 -33.95
C THR A 153 10.24 42.79 -34.73
N THR A 154 10.10 42.63 -36.05
CA THR A 154 9.52 43.64 -36.94
C THR A 154 8.00 43.59 -37.06
N GLY A 155 7.37 42.50 -36.59
CA GLY A 155 5.92 42.26 -36.69
C GLY A 155 5.09 42.80 -35.50
N PRO A 156 3.75 42.74 -35.62
CA PRO A 156 2.83 43.11 -34.52
C PRO A 156 2.86 42.11 -33.36
N SER A 157 3.48 40.94 -33.54
CA SER A 157 3.66 39.89 -32.55
C SER A 157 5.06 39.28 -32.70
N PRO A 158 5.63 38.68 -31.65
CA PRO A 158 6.89 37.95 -31.76
C PRO A 158 6.74 36.68 -32.61
N GLU A 159 7.71 36.42 -33.48
CA GLU A 159 7.82 35.16 -34.22
C GLU A 159 9.18 34.53 -33.97
N VAL A 160 9.22 33.24 -33.61
CA VAL A 160 10.45 32.51 -33.32
C VAL A 160 10.67 31.44 -34.39
N SER A 161 11.82 31.50 -35.05
CA SER A 161 12.25 30.51 -36.04
C SER A 161 13.03 29.35 -35.41
N GLY A 162 12.99 28.18 -36.05
CA GLY A 162 13.77 27.00 -35.63
C GLY A 162 13.12 26.12 -34.56
N LEU A 163 11.82 26.29 -34.30
CA LEU A 163 11.06 25.44 -33.38
C LEU A 163 10.60 24.14 -34.04
N SER A 164 10.64 23.05 -33.29
CA SER A 164 10.02 21.78 -33.64
C SER A 164 8.58 21.71 -33.10
N PRO A 165 7.70 20.88 -33.66
CA PRO A 165 6.38 20.61 -33.07
C PRO A 165 6.51 20.17 -31.60
N GLY A 166 5.75 20.79 -30.70
CA GLY A 166 5.79 20.49 -29.26
C GLY A 166 6.84 21.27 -28.46
N ASP A 167 7.70 22.07 -29.11
CA ASP A 167 8.60 22.98 -28.41
C ASP A 167 7.81 24.09 -27.72
N VAL A 168 8.21 24.39 -26.49
CA VAL A 168 7.76 25.58 -25.76
C VAL A 168 8.95 26.51 -25.63
N VAL A 169 8.80 27.73 -26.12
CA VAL A 169 9.83 28.76 -26.07
C VAL A 169 9.57 29.73 -24.92
N GLN A 170 10.63 30.08 -24.21
CA GLN A 170 10.69 31.12 -23.20
C GLN A 170 11.43 32.34 -23.75
N LEU A 171 10.82 33.52 -23.65
CA LEU A 171 11.46 34.81 -23.84
C LEU A 171 11.65 35.49 -22.49
N TYR A 172 12.87 35.86 -22.14
CA TYR A 172 13.17 36.59 -20.91
C TYR A 172 13.83 37.94 -21.20
N PHE A 173 13.15 39.02 -20.79
CA PHE A 173 13.57 40.41 -20.96
C PHE A 173 14.08 40.96 -19.63
N ARG A 174 15.40 40.84 -19.40
CA ARG A 174 16.03 41.21 -18.12
C ARG A 174 15.81 42.68 -17.73
N SER A 175 15.74 43.60 -18.69
CA SER A 175 15.59 45.03 -18.40
C SER A 175 14.24 45.40 -17.79
N THR A 176 13.20 44.61 -18.05
CA THR A 176 11.82 44.88 -17.59
C THR A 176 11.31 43.83 -16.61
N GLY A 177 12.04 42.74 -16.40
CA GLY A 177 11.56 41.59 -15.63
C GLY A 177 10.36 40.89 -16.28
N THR A 178 10.22 41.01 -17.61
CA THR A 178 9.13 40.39 -18.37
C THR A 178 9.56 39.02 -18.90
N ILE A 179 8.71 38.03 -18.73
CA ILE A 179 8.87 36.68 -19.28
C ILE A 179 7.65 36.32 -20.13
N ALA A 180 7.85 35.60 -21.23
CA ALA A 180 6.78 35.16 -22.09
C ALA A 180 6.99 33.72 -22.54
N PHE A 181 5.88 32.99 -22.68
CA PHE A 181 5.87 31.60 -23.12
C PHE A 181 4.97 31.44 -24.34
N HIS A 182 5.40 30.59 -25.25
CA HIS A 182 4.67 30.24 -26.46
C HIS A 182 4.99 28.81 -26.87
N SER A 183 4.01 28.12 -27.41
CA SER A 183 4.19 26.80 -28.01
C SER A 183 4.12 26.92 -29.52
N ALA A 184 4.93 26.14 -30.24
CA ALA A 184 4.89 26.09 -31.70
C ALA A 184 3.49 25.73 -32.27
N THR A 185 2.61 25.16 -31.45
CA THR A 185 1.29 24.64 -31.85
C THR A 185 0.11 25.43 -31.26
N ASP A 186 0.34 26.30 -30.27
CA ASP A 186 -0.66 27.22 -29.72
C ASP A 186 -0.35 28.65 -30.21
N PRO A 187 -1.23 29.31 -30.98
CA PRO A 187 -0.95 30.66 -31.51
C PRO A 187 -0.89 31.74 -30.42
N ARG A 188 -1.31 31.44 -29.19
CA ARG A 188 -1.35 32.40 -28.08
C ARG A 188 0.03 32.55 -27.44
N TRP A 189 0.24 33.74 -26.90
CA TRP A 189 1.40 34.05 -26.06
C TRP A 189 0.94 34.35 -24.65
N PHE A 190 1.66 33.83 -23.67
CA PHE A 190 1.38 34.04 -22.24
C PHE A 190 2.48 34.91 -21.66
N TRP A 191 2.12 36.12 -21.24
CA TRP A 191 3.06 37.15 -20.81
C TRP A 191 2.92 37.46 -19.34
N PHE A 192 4.06 37.57 -18.67
CA PHE A 192 4.15 37.81 -17.24
C PHE A 192 5.22 38.85 -16.95
N ARG A 193 5.00 39.69 -15.94
CA ARG A 193 6.04 40.60 -15.42
C ARG A 193 6.16 40.41 -13.93
N GLN A 194 7.39 40.22 -13.46
CA GLN A 194 7.66 40.14 -12.04
C GLN A 194 7.20 41.42 -11.34
N ALA A 195 6.41 41.27 -10.29
CA ALA A 195 5.92 42.38 -9.49
C ALA A 195 7.06 42.91 -8.61
N ALA A 196 7.33 44.21 -8.67
CA ALA A 196 8.32 44.82 -7.79
C ALA A 196 7.70 45.10 -6.42
N ALA A 197 8.41 44.78 -5.34
CA ALA A 197 7.93 45.05 -3.98
C ALA A 197 7.49 46.51 -3.79
N ALA A 198 8.22 47.45 -4.39
CA ALA A 198 7.93 48.89 -4.33
C ALA A 198 6.56 49.30 -4.93
N GLU A 199 5.87 48.42 -5.67
CA GLU A 199 4.51 48.65 -6.16
C GLU A 199 3.47 48.62 -5.04
N PHE A 200 3.80 48.02 -3.88
CA PHE A 200 2.87 47.78 -2.78
C PHE A 200 3.19 48.60 -1.52
N GLY A 201 2.20 48.74 -0.64
CA GLY A 201 2.36 49.44 0.64
C GLY A 201 3.26 48.69 1.60
N ALA A 202 4.09 49.41 2.35
CA ALA A 202 4.87 48.82 3.43
C ALA A 202 3.93 48.28 4.53
N CYS A 203 4.37 47.27 5.27
CA CYS A 203 3.57 46.68 6.35
C CYS A 203 3.36 47.64 7.55
N ASP A 204 3.95 48.83 7.54
CA ASP A 204 3.69 49.92 8.48
C ASP A 204 2.60 50.88 7.97
N THR A 205 1.71 51.30 8.87
CA THR A 205 0.43 51.96 8.58
C THR A 205 0.52 53.41 8.04
N ALA A 206 1.68 53.83 7.54
CA ALA A 206 1.97 55.24 7.23
C ALA A 206 1.94 55.61 5.74
N SER A 207 1.66 54.71 4.79
CA SER A 207 1.64 55.03 3.35
C SER A 207 0.72 54.12 2.52
N PRO A 208 -0.25 54.63 1.73
CA PRO A 208 -1.02 53.79 0.83
C PRO A 208 -0.47 53.87 -0.61
N PRO A 209 -0.16 52.73 -1.28
CA PRO A 209 -0.07 52.74 -2.74
C PRO A 209 -1.07 51.81 -3.45
N GLN A 210 -1.69 50.82 -2.80
CA GLN A 210 -2.72 49.98 -3.42
C GLN A 210 -3.67 49.35 -2.39
N ALA A 211 -4.94 49.17 -2.76
CA ALA A 211 -5.91 48.41 -1.98
C ALA A 211 -5.47 46.94 -1.85
N PRO A 212 -5.84 46.24 -0.77
CA PRO A 212 -5.61 44.79 -0.67
C PRO A 212 -6.27 44.06 -1.85
N PRO A 213 -5.84 42.81 -2.16
CA PRO A 213 -6.49 42.02 -3.19
C PRO A 213 -7.99 41.88 -2.92
N ASP A 214 -8.81 41.85 -3.98
CA ASP A 214 -10.25 41.62 -3.89
C ASP A 214 -10.55 40.17 -3.47
N SER A 215 -9.71 39.24 -3.89
CA SER A 215 -9.78 37.83 -3.52
C SER A 215 -8.41 37.16 -3.62
N VAL A 216 -8.23 36.10 -2.83
CA VAL A 216 -7.06 35.21 -2.88
C VAL A 216 -7.58 33.78 -2.96
N ALA A 217 -7.04 33.00 -3.90
CA ALA A 217 -7.33 31.57 -4.02
C ALA A 217 -6.05 30.77 -4.26
N MET A 218 -5.88 29.66 -3.56
CA MET A 218 -4.83 28.69 -3.81
C MET A 218 -5.19 27.83 -5.01
N LEU A 219 -4.29 27.70 -5.98
CA LEU A 219 -4.51 26.86 -7.15
C LEU A 219 -4.27 25.40 -6.77
N GLY A 220 -5.28 24.56 -6.96
CA GLY A 220 -5.23 23.13 -6.63
C GLY A 220 -5.48 22.23 -7.85
N PRO A 221 -5.34 20.90 -7.69
CA PRO A 221 -5.71 19.95 -8.73
C PRO A 221 -7.21 20.04 -9.03
N GLY A 222 -7.57 20.42 -10.25
CA GLY A 222 -8.95 20.49 -10.73
C GLY A 222 -9.79 21.70 -10.27
N SER A 223 -9.50 22.30 -9.11
CA SER A 223 -10.21 23.49 -8.62
C SER A 223 -9.37 24.34 -7.65
N ASP A 224 -9.66 25.64 -7.62
CA ASP A 224 -9.03 26.59 -6.71
C ASP A 224 -9.75 26.65 -5.35
N VAL A 225 -8.98 26.83 -4.27
CA VAL A 225 -9.47 26.93 -2.90
C VAL A 225 -9.36 28.37 -2.42
N ALA A 226 -10.46 28.99 -2.00
CA ALA A 226 -10.44 30.34 -1.46
C ALA A 226 -9.62 30.42 -0.17
N VAL A 227 -8.76 31.43 -0.05
CA VAL A 227 -7.89 31.64 1.10
C VAL A 227 -8.36 32.90 1.85
N ALA A 228 -8.63 32.75 3.15
CA ALA A 228 -8.93 33.88 4.01
C ALA A 228 -7.63 34.63 4.33
N PHE A 229 -7.65 35.95 4.18
CA PHE A 229 -6.51 36.83 4.43
C PHE A 229 -6.94 38.09 5.20
N SER A 230 -6.01 38.67 5.94
CA SER A 230 -6.22 39.89 6.73
C SER A 230 -5.48 41.10 6.16
N GLY A 231 -4.46 40.89 5.33
CA GLY A 231 -3.71 41.98 4.72
C GLY A 231 -2.67 41.51 3.72
N PHE A 232 -2.24 42.41 2.85
CA PHE A 232 -1.16 42.19 1.89
C PHE A 232 -0.28 43.45 1.83
N CYS A 233 1.03 43.28 2.03
CA CYS A 233 1.98 44.38 2.12
C CYS A 233 3.38 43.95 1.66
N ARG A 234 4.33 44.88 1.66
CA ARG A 234 5.75 44.59 1.42
C ARG A 234 6.58 44.71 2.70
N GLN A 235 7.57 43.84 2.82
CA GLN A 235 8.60 43.89 3.85
C GLN A 235 9.97 43.77 3.18
N GLY A 236 10.72 44.88 3.13
CA GLY A 236 11.96 44.91 2.35
C GLY A 236 11.69 44.68 0.85
N SER A 237 12.27 43.60 0.32
CA SER A 237 12.09 43.11 -1.06
C SER A 237 11.01 42.05 -1.23
N GLU A 238 10.43 41.58 -0.13
CA GLU A 238 9.42 40.52 -0.13
C GLU A 238 8.01 41.10 -0.10
N LEU A 239 7.09 40.37 -0.71
CA LEU A 239 5.67 40.56 -0.58
C LEU A 239 5.17 39.62 0.52
N VAL A 240 4.25 40.11 1.34
CA VAL A 240 3.77 39.43 2.55
C VAL A 240 2.25 39.38 2.51
N LEU A 241 1.68 38.18 2.51
CA LEU A 241 0.25 37.94 2.69
C LEU A 241 -0.01 37.45 4.11
N HIS A 242 -0.80 38.20 4.86
CA HIS A 242 -1.23 37.81 6.20
C HIS A 242 -2.49 36.95 6.12
N VAL A 243 -2.43 35.77 6.70
CA VAL A 243 -3.51 34.78 6.75
C VAL A 243 -3.72 34.30 8.19
N THR A 244 -4.79 33.54 8.42
CA THR A 244 -4.97 32.85 9.71
C THR A 244 -3.96 31.71 9.83
N ARG A 245 -3.56 31.34 11.06
CA ARG A 245 -2.70 30.17 11.30
C ARG A 245 -3.26 28.90 10.66
N ASP A 246 -4.57 28.68 10.77
CA ASP A 246 -5.25 27.53 10.14
C ASP A 246 -5.10 27.51 8.62
N ALA A 247 -5.21 28.67 7.95
CA ALA A 247 -5.01 28.77 6.51
C ALA A 247 -3.55 28.46 6.14
N ALA A 248 -2.58 29.01 6.89
CA ALA A 248 -1.15 28.76 6.65
C ALA A 248 -0.75 27.29 6.78
N LEU A 249 -1.38 26.51 7.67
CA LEU A 249 -1.14 25.06 7.80
C LEU A 249 -1.51 24.26 6.54
N SER A 250 -2.38 24.81 5.68
CA SER A 250 -2.83 24.19 4.44
C SER A 250 -2.07 24.66 3.19
N ILE A 251 -1.19 25.66 3.30
CA ILE A 251 -0.50 26.31 2.18
C ILE A 251 1.01 26.11 2.33
N PRO A 252 1.59 25.04 1.74
CA PRO A 252 3.04 24.83 1.79
C PRO A 252 3.78 25.78 0.84
N PRO A 253 5.09 26.02 1.07
CA PRO A 253 5.93 26.69 0.08
C PRO A 253 5.92 25.94 -1.27
N GLY A 254 6.12 26.65 -2.37
CA GLY A 254 6.01 26.16 -3.74
C GLY A 254 4.61 26.20 -4.34
N CYS A 255 3.56 26.34 -3.53
CA CYS A 255 2.17 26.49 -3.99
C CYS A 255 1.90 27.83 -4.68
N TRP A 256 0.93 27.83 -5.60
CA TRP A 256 0.46 29.03 -6.30
C TRP A 256 -0.79 29.61 -5.64
N LEU A 257 -0.78 30.92 -5.42
CA LEU A 257 -1.94 31.73 -5.08
C LEU A 257 -2.27 32.65 -6.27
N ARG A 258 -3.55 32.74 -6.60
CA ARG A 258 -4.10 33.74 -7.52
C ARG A 258 -4.74 34.85 -6.70
N MET A 259 -4.27 36.07 -6.92
CA MET A 259 -4.80 37.28 -6.29
C MET A 259 -5.43 38.19 -7.33
N GLN A 260 -6.65 38.65 -7.07
CA GLN A 260 -7.36 39.55 -7.97
C GLN A 260 -7.26 41.00 -7.50
N PHE A 261 -6.94 41.92 -8.42
CA PHE A 261 -6.91 43.37 -8.21
C PHE A 261 -7.68 44.06 -9.33
N GLY A 262 -8.99 44.22 -9.15
CA GLY A 262 -9.92 44.67 -10.18
C GLY A 262 -9.91 43.71 -11.37
N SER A 263 -9.46 44.19 -12.53
CA SER A 263 -9.28 43.36 -13.74
C SER A 263 -7.90 42.73 -13.86
N LYS A 264 -6.96 43.03 -12.95
CA LYS A 264 -5.59 42.51 -12.99
C LYS A 264 -5.47 41.28 -12.11
N THR A 265 -4.68 40.32 -12.55
CA THR A 265 -4.39 39.10 -11.81
C THR A 265 -2.91 39.04 -11.48
N LEU A 266 -2.61 38.81 -10.21
CA LEU A 266 -1.27 38.54 -9.70
C LEU A 266 -1.18 37.06 -9.33
N LEU A 267 -0.22 36.35 -9.91
CA LEU A 267 0.15 34.99 -9.53
C LEU A 267 1.29 35.07 -8.53
N TYR A 268 1.12 34.46 -7.36
CA TYR A 268 2.04 34.54 -6.24
C TYR A 268 2.44 33.13 -5.84
N GLN A 269 3.72 32.79 -5.95
CA GLN A 269 4.24 31.49 -5.53
C GLN A 269 4.80 31.63 -4.11
N VAL A 270 4.29 30.86 -3.15
CA VAL A 270 4.71 30.96 -1.75
C VAL A 270 6.15 30.49 -1.60
N GLU A 271 7.04 31.29 -1.01
CA GLU A 271 8.44 30.90 -0.76
C GLU A 271 8.69 30.50 0.69
N SER A 272 8.06 31.17 1.64
CA SER A 272 8.14 30.79 3.05
C SER A 272 6.82 31.03 3.78
N VAL A 273 6.65 30.29 4.88
CA VAL A 273 5.55 30.45 5.83
C VAL A 273 6.15 30.76 7.19
N GLU A 274 5.85 31.93 7.73
CA GLU A 274 6.38 32.42 9.00
C GLU A 274 5.27 32.54 10.04
N ALA A 275 5.54 32.09 11.27
CA ALA A 275 4.68 32.37 12.41
C ALA A 275 4.74 33.88 12.68
N GLY A 276 3.57 34.54 12.75
CA GLY A 276 3.52 35.99 12.82
C GLY A 276 4.25 36.55 14.06
N PRO A 277 4.91 37.71 13.94
CA PRO A 277 5.52 38.38 15.09
C PRO A 277 4.43 38.92 16.03
N ASP A 278 4.60 38.69 17.34
CA ASP A 278 3.78 39.30 18.39
C ASP A 278 3.68 40.82 18.21
N ALA A 279 2.46 41.35 18.02
CA ALA A 279 2.18 42.75 18.29
C ALA A 279 2.03 42.97 19.81
N PRO A 280 2.56 44.05 20.40
CA PRO A 280 2.43 44.28 21.84
C PRO A 280 0.98 44.64 22.21
N GLY A 281 0.26 43.71 22.84
CA GLY A 281 -1.06 43.95 23.44
C GLY A 281 -1.98 42.73 23.38
N SER A 282 -1.97 41.93 24.46
CA SER A 282 -2.89 40.84 24.88
C SER A 282 -3.53 39.91 23.81
N PRO A 283 -3.38 38.58 23.95
CA PRO A 283 -3.91 37.61 23.00
C PRO A 283 -5.39 37.31 23.27
N ALA A 284 -6.21 37.39 22.22
CA ALA A 284 -7.49 36.69 22.15
C ALA A 284 -7.44 35.82 20.88
N SER A 285 -7.70 34.53 21.05
CA SER A 285 -7.84 33.48 20.02
C SER A 285 -7.87 33.97 18.55
N GLY A 286 -6.76 33.80 17.83
CA GLY A 286 -6.64 34.17 16.41
C GLY A 286 -5.20 34.50 16.02
N GLU A 287 -4.30 33.52 16.11
CA GLU A 287 -2.91 33.70 15.69
C GLU A 287 -2.84 33.92 14.16
N SER A 288 -2.18 34.99 13.73
CA SER A 288 -1.91 35.28 12.31
C SER A 288 -0.59 34.67 11.86
N ALA A 289 -0.54 34.18 10.62
CA ALA A 289 0.68 33.74 9.96
C ALA A 289 0.96 34.62 8.73
N ALA A 290 2.22 34.66 8.30
CA ALA A 290 2.67 35.40 7.13
C ALA A 290 3.19 34.44 6.06
N LEU A 291 2.65 34.55 4.85
CA LEU A 291 3.20 33.91 3.66
C LEU A 291 4.08 34.93 2.94
N THR A 292 5.34 34.61 2.68
CA THR A 292 6.28 35.55 2.02
C THR A 292 6.71 35.04 0.64
N SER A 293 7.03 35.98 -0.25
CA SER A 293 7.50 35.67 -1.59
C SER A 293 8.15 36.86 -2.30
N THR A 294 9.19 36.58 -3.08
CA THR A 294 9.75 37.43 -4.15
C THR A 294 9.29 36.97 -5.55
N LEU A 295 8.59 35.84 -5.61
CA LEU A 295 8.10 35.13 -6.77
C LEU A 295 6.62 35.48 -7.01
N ALA A 296 6.39 36.69 -7.50
CA ALA A 296 5.05 37.16 -7.87
C ALA A 296 5.05 37.80 -9.27
N TRP A 297 4.03 37.48 -10.07
CA TRP A 297 3.96 37.86 -11.48
C TRP A 297 2.58 38.39 -11.86
N TRP A 298 2.58 39.57 -12.47
CA TRP A 298 1.40 40.12 -13.11
C TRP A 298 1.15 39.40 -14.42
N VAL A 299 -0.08 38.91 -14.63
CA VAL A 299 -0.55 38.43 -15.93
C VAL A 299 -0.80 39.64 -16.84
N LEU A 300 -0.18 39.66 -18.03
CA LEU A 300 -0.22 40.79 -18.94
C LEU A 300 -1.05 40.51 -20.20
N ASP A 301 -1.62 41.58 -20.76
CA ASP A 301 -2.13 41.54 -22.14
C ASP A 301 -0.96 41.34 -23.13
N PRO A 302 -1.02 40.34 -24.03
CA PRO A 302 0.09 40.01 -24.94
C PRO A 302 0.50 41.15 -25.87
N ASN A 303 -0.47 41.93 -26.37
CA ASN A 303 -0.19 43.00 -27.32
C ASN A 303 0.53 44.17 -26.63
N VAL A 304 0.05 44.53 -25.43
CA VAL A 304 0.68 45.57 -24.61
C VAL A 304 2.07 45.16 -24.17
N ALA A 305 2.24 43.90 -23.73
CA ALA A 305 3.53 43.38 -23.27
C ALA A 305 4.58 43.34 -24.39
N TRP A 306 4.20 42.89 -25.59
CA TRP A 306 5.10 42.89 -26.75
C TRP A 306 5.54 44.30 -27.14
N LEU A 307 4.59 45.24 -27.22
CA LEU A 307 4.87 46.63 -27.60
C LEU A 307 5.87 47.30 -26.64
N ALA A 308 5.82 46.97 -25.36
CA ALA A 308 6.71 47.52 -24.34
C ALA A 308 8.14 46.94 -24.37
N ASN A 309 8.32 45.72 -24.89
CA ASN A 309 9.59 44.99 -24.84
C ASN A 309 10.29 44.86 -26.21
N ARG A 310 9.59 45.11 -27.31
CA ARG A 310 10.17 45.01 -28.66
C ARG A 310 11.43 45.91 -28.78
N GLY A 311 12.50 45.35 -29.34
CA GLY A 311 13.78 46.05 -29.53
C GLY A 311 14.70 46.12 -28.30
N THR A 312 14.31 45.50 -27.19
CA THR A 312 15.20 45.29 -26.02
C THR A 312 15.94 43.96 -26.11
N THR A 313 17.00 43.80 -25.32
CA THR A 313 17.77 42.54 -25.25
C THR A 313 16.93 41.44 -24.63
N VAL A 314 16.85 40.29 -25.30
CA VAL A 314 16.04 39.13 -24.92
C VAL A 314 16.91 37.87 -24.86
N GLN A 315 16.67 37.02 -23.86
CA GLN A 315 17.15 35.65 -23.83
C GLN A 315 16.04 34.73 -24.35
N ILE A 316 16.39 33.81 -25.23
CA ILE A 316 15.45 32.91 -25.91
C ILE A 316 15.91 31.48 -25.63
N SER A 317 15.03 30.66 -25.08
CA SER A 317 15.33 29.25 -24.77
C SER A 317 14.13 28.37 -25.12
N VAL A 318 14.38 27.17 -25.64
CA VAL A 318 13.38 26.09 -25.58
C VAL A 318 13.43 25.49 -24.19
N VAL A 319 12.27 25.26 -23.58
CA VAL A 319 12.15 24.77 -22.21
C VAL A 319 11.51 23.40 -22.12
N THR A 320 12.11 22.55 -21.30
CA THR A 320 11.57 21.27 -20.80
C THR A 320 11.73 21.25 -19.29
N PHE A 321 11.26 20.20 -18.62
CA PHE A 321 11.44 20.12 -17.16
C PHE A 321 11.76 18.70 -16.71
N GLU A 322 12.29 18.59 -15.49
CA GLU A 322 12.42 17.31 -14.79
C GLU A 322 11.37 17.22 -13.69
N LEU A 323 10.81 16.03 -13.52
CA LEU A 323 9.85 15.71 -12.47
C LEU A 323 10.50 14.73 -11.49
N PHE A 324 10.37 15.02 -10.21
CA PHE A 324 10.89 14.20 -9.12
C PHE A 324 9.73 13.66 -8.28
N ALA A 325 9.77 12.37 -7.97
CA ALA A 325 8.86 11.71 -7.05
C ALA A 325 9.70 11.10 -5.92
N SER A 326 9.40 11.46 -4.67
CA SER A 326 10.20 11.10 -3.50
C SER A 326 9.35 10.28 -2.53
N PRO A 327 9.36 8.94 -2.63
CA PRO A 327 8.59 8.10 -1.72
C PRO A 327 9.24 8.04 -0.35
N GLN A 328 8.43 7.94 0.71
CA GLN A 328 8.95 7.86 2.07
C GLN A 328 9.80 6.59 2.27
N GLY A 329 11.08 6.76 2.62
CA GLY A 329 11.99 5.64 2.88
C GLY A 329 12.50 4.91 1.62
N ALA A 330 12.24 5.43 0.42
CA ALA A 330 12.78 4.90 -0.84
C ALA A 330 13.64 5.95 -1.58
N PRO A 331 14.47 5.55 -2.55
CA PRO A 331 15.22 6.49 -3.39
C PRO A 331 14.29 7.40 -4.20
N VAL A 332 14.70 8.65 -4.38
CA VAL A 332 14.02 9.62 -5.25
C VAL A 332 14.04 9.12 -6.70
N GLN A 333 12.88 9.11 -7.34
CA GLN A 333 12.73 8.84 -8.76
C GLN A 333 12.80 10.16 -9.54
N ARG A 334 13.46 10.14 -10.70
CA ARG A 334 13.61 11.30 -11.57
C ARG A 334 13.23 10.94 -13.01
N LEU A 335 12.40 11.78 -13.61
CA LEU A 335 12.08 11.72 -15.04
C LEU A 335 12.42 13.06 -15.71
N ALA A 336 13.35 13.04 -16.65
CA ALA A 336 13.89 14.22 -17.31
C ALA A 336 13.34 14.43 -18.73
N ASP A 337 13.62 15.60 -19.29
CA ASP A 337 13.26 16.00 -20.65
C ASP A 337 11.76 15.89 -20.94
N LEU A 338 10.92 16.28 -19.97
CA LEU A 338 9.48 16.30 -20.13
C LEU A 338 9.05 17.53 -20.93
N GLY A 339 8.29 17.28 -21.99
CA GLY A 339 7.72 18.31 -22.85
C GLY A 339 6.49 18.96 -22.22
N LEU A 340 6.28 20.24 -22.50
CA LEU A 340 5.19 21.05 -21.93
C LEU A 340 3.97 21.20 -22.85
N ALA A 341 4.07 20.82 -24.12
CA ALA A 341 2.98 20.86 -25.10
C ALA A 341 2.62 19.44 -25.58
N PRO A 342 1.33 19.15 -25.88
CA PRO A 342 0.87 17.81 -26.27
C PRO A 342 1.60 17.20 -27.47
N GLU A 343 2.06 18.00 -28.43
CA GLU A 343 2.74 17.49 -29.63
C GLU A 343 4.17 17.03 -29.36
N ASN A 344 4.71 17.30 -28.17
CA ASN A 344 6.00 16.78 -27.75
C ASN A 344 5.87 15.27 -27.46
N PRO A 345 6.72 14.39 -28.03
CA PRO A 345 6.68 12.95 -27.78
C PRO A 345 6.80 12.57 -26.30
N ARG A 346 7.48 13.40 -25.50
CA ARG A 346 7.67 13.23 -24.05
C ARG A 346 6.79 14.19 -23.24
N TYR A 347 5.63 14.58 -23.78
CA TYR A 347 4.69 15.44 -23.07
C TYR A 347 4.31 14.83 -21.71
N TRP A 348 4.45 15.62 -20.64
CA TRP A 348 4.22 15.16 -19.27
C TRP A 348 2.80 14.63 -19.03
N GLY A 349 1.81 15.17 -19.73
CA GLY A 349 0.42 14.70 -19.67
C GLY A 349 0.19 13.33 -20.32
N TYR A 350 1.19 12.76 -21.00
CA TYR A 350 1.12 11.39 -21.53
C TYR A 350 1.53 10.32 -20.53
N LEU A 351 2.04 10.68 -19.35
CA LEU A 351 2.36 9.71 -18.31
C LEU A 351 1.12 8.84 -17.98
N PRO A 352 1.12 7.55 -18.30
CA PRO A 352 -0.06 6.71 -18.18
C PRO A 352 -0.28 6.24 -16.73
N PRO A 353 -1.54 6.17 -16.26
CA PRO A 353 -1.86 5.37 -15.09
C PRO A 353 -1.67 3.87 -15.39
N ASP A 354 -1.54 3.05 -14.36
CA ASP A 354 -1.30 1.61 -14.46
C ASP A 354 -2.42 0.89 -15.21
N ALA A 355 -3.66 1.35 -15.09
CA ALA A 355 -4.80 0.82 -15.84
C ALA A 355 -4.64 0.96 -17.36
N VAL A 356 -3.88 1.97 -17.82
CA VAL A 356 -3.57 2.16 -19.25
C VAL A 356 -2.28 1.44 -19.62
N LEU A 357 -1.24 1.56 -18.79
CA LEU A 357 0.08 0.97 -19.07
C LEU A 357 0.01 -0.56 -19.20
N TYR A 358 -0.79 -1.20 -18.36
CA TYR A 358 -0.92 -2.67 -18.30
C TYR A 358 -2.17 -3.21 -19.00
N ALA A 359 -2.94 -2.35 -19.68
CA ALA A 359 -4.07 -2.81 -20.46
C ALA A 359 -3.62 -3.75 -21.60
N PRO A 360 -4.35 -4.84 -21.89
CA PRO A 360 -4.07 -5.68 -23.05
C PRO A 360 -4.16 -4.85 -24.34
N THR A 361 -3.08 -4.83 -25.13
CA THR A 361 -3.06 -4.11 -26.42
C THR A 361 -3.61 -5.00 -27.52
N GLU A 362 -4.88 -4.83 -27.91
CA GLU A 362 -5.49 -5.61 -29.00
C GLU A 362 -4.94 -5.25 -30.40
N ARG A 363 -4.37 -4.04 -30.56
CA ARG A 363 -3.66 -3.59 -31.77
C ARG A 363 -2.54 -2.61 -31.38
N PRO A 364 -1.36 -2.68 -32.00
CA PRO A 364 -0.32 -1.66 -31.83
C PRO A 364 -0.72 -0.39 -32.58
N ALA A 365 -1.63 0.40 -32.00
CA ALA A 365 -1.71 1.82 -32.32
C ALA A 365 -0.49 2.51 -31.68
N PRO A 366 0.00 3.63 -32.23
CA PRO A 366 1.00 4.44 -31.53
C PRO A 366 0.40 4.89 -30.19
N VAL A 367 0.92 4.34 -29.08
CA VAL A 367 0.54 4.79 -27.74
C VAL A 367 1.19 6.14 -27.49
N ALA A 368 0.43 7.09 -26.94
CA ALA A 368 0.88 8.47 -26.75
C ALA A 368 2.17 8.55 -25.91
N TYR A 369 2.38 7.60 -24.99
CA TYR A 369 3.54 7.51 -24.12
C TYR A 369 4.71 6.69 -24.69
N ALA A 370 4.72 6.35 -25.99
CA ALA A 370 5.74 5.47 -26.57
C ALA A 370 7.18 5.97 -26.33
N ALA A 371 7.42 7.29 -26.33
CA ALA A 371 8.74 7.86 -26.07
C ALA A 371 9.12 7.91 -24.57
N LEU A 372 8.17 7.61 -23.67
CA LEU A 372 8.37 7.54 -22.22
C LEU A 372 8.42 6.09 -21.72
N ALA A 373 7.94 5.11 -22.52
CA ALA A 373 7.67 3.74 -22.10
C ALA A 373 8.83 3.07 -21.35
N THR A 374 10.07 3.23 -21.82
CA THR A 374 11.25 2.63 -21.17
C THR A 374 11.55 3.24 -19.81
N ASP A 375 11.36 4.56 -19.65
CA ASP A 375 11.70 5.28 -18.42
C ASP A 375 10.64 5.10 -17.32
N ILE A 376 9.41 4.79 -17.71
CA ILE A 376 8.27 4.72 -16.78
C ILE A 376 7.94 3.29 -16.36
N ASP A 377 8.36 2.27 -17.11
CA ASP A 377 7.95 0.88 -16.88
C ASP A 377 8.83 0.19 -15.84
N HIS A 378 10.16 0.29 -15.94
CA HIS A 378 11.09 -0.40 -15.03
C HIS A 378 12.38 0.40 -14.77
N PRO A 379 12.62 0.90 -13.53
CA PRO A 379 11.71 0.84 -12.38
C PRO A 379 10.43 1.64 -12.66
N ARG A 380 9.29 1.19 -12.09
CA ARG A 380 7.99 1.82 -12.34
C ARG A 380 7.96 3.24 -11.76
N PHE A 381 7.72 4.24 -12.60
CA PHE A 381 7.59 5.65 -12.16
C PHE A 381 6.27 5.89 -11.39
N ASP A 382 6.31 6.56 -10.24
CA ASP A 382 5.19 6.66 -9.29
C ASP A 382 4.03 7.57 -9.72
N LEU A 383 4.25 8.47 -10.69
CA LEU A 383 3.29 9.49 -11.09
C LEU A 383 2.70 9.23 -12.49
N ALA A 384 1.48 9.70 -12.69
CA ALA A 384 0.76 9.76 -13.97
C ALA A 384 0.29 11.20 -14.26
N GLY A 385 0.01 11.49 -15.53
CA GLY A 385 -0.38 12.83 -15.99
C GLY A 385 -1.77 13.21 -15.47
N GLY A 386 -1.96 14.50 -15.16
CA GLY A 386 -3.26 15.08 -14.85
C GLY A 386 -4.09 15.38 -16.10
N LEU A 387 -5.42 15.35 -15.97
CA LEU A 387 -6.37 15.71 -17.03
C LEU A 387 -7.23 16.91 -16.60
N PRO A 388 -7.66 17.80 -17.50
CA PRO A 388 -7.51 17.75 -18.96
C PRO A 388 -6.10 18.12 -19.41
N ALA A 389 -5.66 17.63 -20.58
CA ALA A 389 -4.37 17.98 -21.19
C ALA A 389 -4.38 19.42 -21.75
N GLY A 390 -3.25 20.13 -21.63
CA GLY A 390 -3.08 21.52 -22.08
C GLY A 390 -1.63 22.00 -22.02
N LEU A 391 -1.36 23.18 -22.57
CA LEU A 391 -0.01 23.77 -22.57
C LEU A 391 0.46 24.04 -21.14
N GLY A 392 1.62 23.51 -20.76
CA GLY A 392 2.30 23.80 -19.50
C GLY A 392 3.13 25.07 -19.57
N ILE A 393 3.09 25.89 -18.53
CA ILE A 393 3.84 27.14 -18.38
C ILE A 393 4.72 27.03 -17.13
N PRO A 394 6.06 26.87 -17.26
CA PRO A 394 6.95 26.63 -16.14
C PRO A 394 7.41 27.95 -15.48
N LEU A 395 6.46 28.79 -15.06
CA LEU A 395 6.71 30.17 -14.62
C LEU A 395 7.53 30.25 -13.32
N GLY A 396 7.32 29.31 -12.40
CA GLY A 396 7.89 29.33 -11.04
C GLY A 396 8.88 28.20 -10.77
N MET A 397 9.38 27.55 -11.83
CA MET A 397 10.36 26.47 -11.71
C MET A 397 11.78 27.02 -11.59
N THR A 398 12.60 26.35 -10.80
CA THR A 398 14.01 26.68 -10.60
C THR A 398 14.93 25.70 -11.32
N ALA A 399 16.17 26.09 -11.59
CA ALA A 399 17.16 25.22 -12.25
C ALA A 399 17.66 24.07 -11.35
N LEU A 400 17.45 24.17 -10.03
CA LEU A 400 17.82 23.17 -9.03
C LEU A 400 16.61 22.89 -8.13
N THR A 401 16.55 21.68 -7.57
CA THR A 401 15.51 21.33 -6.62
C THR A 401 15.62 22.16 -5.35
N ARG A 402 14.47 22.55 -4.82
CA ARG A 402 14.30 23.26 -3.56
C ARG A 402 13.53 22.33 -2.62
N SER A 403 14.16 21.82 -1.56
CA SER A 403 13.51 20.86 -0.64
C SER A 403 12.33 21.48 0.10
N ASP A 404 12.33 22.79 0.28
CA ASP A 404 11.20 23.57 0.79
C ASP A 404 9.99 23.58 -0.16
N PHE A 405 10.19 23.28 -1.44
CA PHE A 405 9.12 23.23 -2.47
C PHE A 405 8.58 21.82 -2.69
N ASP A 406 8.99 20.83 -1.90
CA ASP A 406 8.42 19.48 -1.98
C ASP A 406 6.91 19.53 -1.70
N GLN A 407 6.10 19.24 -2.72
CA GLN A 407 4.65 19.24 -2.60
C GLN A 407 4.17 17.91 -2.05
N GLY A 408 3.40 17.94 -0.97
CA GLY A 408 2.69 16.78 -0.45
C GLY A 408 1.41 16.47 -1.24
N ALA A 409 0.86 15.28 -1.04
CA ALA A 409 -0.36 14.85 -1.71
C ALA A 409 -1.58 15.68 -1.29
N SER A 410 -2.37 16.12 -2.26
CA SER A 410 -3.73 16.59 -2.07
C SER A 410 -4.63 15.36 -1.94
N LEU A 411 -4.84 14.92 -0.70
CA LEU A 411 -5.57 13.68 -0.39
C LEU A 411 -7.07 13.84 -0.67
N PRO A 412 -7.69 12.88 -1.38
CA PRO A 412 -9.13 12.70 -1.32
C PRO A 412 -9.59 12.53 0.13
N GLY A 413 -10.76 13.09 0.46
CA GLY A 413 -11.33 12.99 1.80
C GLY A 413 -11.55 11.53 2.23
N GLY A 414 -11.52 11.28 3.55
CA GLY A 414 -11.67 9.94 4.12
C GLY A 414 -10.37 9.37 4.68
N THR A 415 -10.43 8.11 5.09
CA THR A 415 -9.31 7.38 5.70
C THR A 415 -8.45 6.68 4.65
N ALA A 416 -7.26 6.21 5.00
CA ALA A 416 -6.42 5.41 4.10
C ALA A 416 -7.18 4.21 3.53
N LEU A 417 -7.85 3.44 4.40
CA LEU A 417 -8.62 2.25 3.99
C LEU A 417 -9.84 2.56 3.11
N GLU A 418 -10.43 3.76 3.26
CA GLU A 418 -11.49 4.24 2.37
C GLU A 418 -10.91 4.58 0.98
N ARG A 419 -9.75 5.26 0.91
CA ARG A 419 -9.03 5.52 -0.34
C ARG A 419 -8.48 4.27 -1.03
N ASP A 420 -8.19 3.22 -0.26
CA ASP A 420 -7.83 1.90 -0.79
C ASP A 420 -9.02 1.13 -1.37
N GLY A 421 -10.26 1.62 -1.13
CA GLY A 421 -11.47 0.92 -1.55
C GLY A 421 -11.73 -0.36 -0.76
N LEU A 422 -11.27 -0.41 0.50
CA LEU A 422 -11.30 -1.58 1.37
C LEU A 422 -12.08 -1.34 2.68
N ALA A 423 -12.65 -0.15 2.89
CA ALA A 423 -13.37 0.17 4.12
C ALA A 423 -14.54 -0.79 4.44
N THR A 424 -15.16 -1.37 3.41
CA THR A 424 -16.25 -2.35 3.55
C THR A 424 -15.79 -3.74 3.15
N PHE A 425 -15.54 -4.62 4.13
CA PHE A 425 -15.14 -6.01 3.88
C PHE A 425 -16.37 -6.89 3.62
N ASN A 426 -16.78 -7.03 2.36
CA ASN A 426 -17.93 -7.83 1.95
C ASN A 426 -17.66 -8.62 0.65
N GLN A 427 -18.66 -9.36 0.16
CA GLN A 427 -18.53 -10.20 -1.03
C GLN A 427 -18.22 -9.41 -2.32
N ASP A 428 -18.63 -8.14 -2.37
CA ASP A 428 -18.55 -7.31 -3.59
C ASP A 428 -17.11 -6.87 -3.88
N LEU A 429 -16.21 -6.98 -2.89
CA LEU A 429 -14.76 -6.86 -3.12
C LEU A 429 -14.20 -8.02 -3.95
N PHE A 430 -14.81 -9.21 -3.83
CA PHE A 430 -14.25 -10.45 -4.38
C PHE A 430 -14.99 -10.95 -5.61
N ILE A 431 -16.30 -10.75 -5.66
CA ILE A 431 -17.19 -11.37 -6.64
C ILE A 431 -17.85 -10.26 -7.45
N ASP A 432 -17.74 -10.35 -8.77
CA ASP A 432 -18.44 -9.44 -9.68
C ASP A 432 -19.96 -9.46 -9.41
N PRO A 433 -20.59 -8.30 -9.13
CA PRO A 433 -22.02 -8.24 -8.85
C PRO A 433 -22.92 -8.81 -9.95
N HIS A 434 -22.51 -8.72 -11.22
CA HIS A 434 -23.24 -9.26 -12.37
C HIS A 434 -23.14 -10.78 -12.48
N LEU A 435 -22.07 -11.38 -11.94
CA LEU A 435 -21.79 -12.82 -11.99
C LEU A 435 -22.00 -13.54 -10.65
N ALA A 436 -22.36 -12.81 -9.59
CA ALA A 436 -22.53 -13.39 -8.26
C ALA A 436 -23.59 -14.51 -8.20
N GLY A 437 -24.61 -14.45 -9.08
CA GLY A 437 -25.66 -15.46 -9.22
C GLY A 437 -25.38 -16.56 -10.26
N SER A 438 -24.28 -16.45 -11.02
CA SER A 438 -23.96 -17.41 -12.07
C SER A 438 -23.54 -18.77 -11.48
N LYS A 439 -24.02 -19.86 -12.10
CA LYS A 439 -23.63 -21.22 -11.74
C LYS A 439 -22.43 -21.65 -12.57
N ALA A 440 -21.72 -22.71 -12.16
CA ALA A 440 -20.58 -23.23 -12.91
C ALA A 440 -20.91 -23.52 -14.40
N ALA A 441 -22.13 -23.98 -14.70
CA ALA A 441 -22.56 -24.29 -16.06
C ALA A 441 -22.85 -23.06 -16.93
N THR A 442 -23.17 -21.90 -16.35
CA THR A 442 -23.55 -20.68 -17.09
C THR A 442 -22.49 -19.58 -17.00
N LEU A 443 -21.56 -19.66 -16.05
CA LEU A 443 -20.60 -18.60 -15.73
C LEU A 443 -19.84 -18.06 -16.94
N LEU A 444 -19.31 -18.94 -17.81
CA LEU A 444 -18.57 -18.51 -19.00
C LEU A 444 -19.48 -17.80 -20.02
N GLN A 445 -20.73 -18.24 -20.16
CA GLN A 445 -21.70 -17.62 -21.05
C GLN A 445 -22.17 -16.26 -20.49
N ASP A 446 -22.43 -16.19 -19.19
CA ASP A 446 -22.84 -14.96 -18.50
C ASP A 446 -21.72 -13.91 -18.57
N ALA A 447 -20.47 -14.32 -18.29
CA ALA A 447 -19.30 -13.46 -18.42
C ALA A 447 -19.12 -12.93 -19.84
N PHE A 448 -19.27 -13.79 -20.86
CA PHE A 448 -19.23 -13.37 -22.26
C PHE A 448 -20.34 -12.36 -22.61
N PHE A 449 -21.55 -12.56 -22.08
CA PHE A 449 -22.66 -11.64 -22.27
C PHE A 449 -22.34 -10.25 -21.69
N TYR A 450 -21.89 -10.16 -20.44
CA TYR A 450 -21.57 -8.86 -19.83
C TYR A 450 -20.37 -8.18 -20.49
N GLN A 451 -19.34 -8.94 -20.86
CA GLN A 451 -18.14 -8.40 -21.46
C GLN A 451 -18.35 -7.83 -22.87
N TYR A 452 -19.25 -8.42 -23.68
CA TYR A 452 -19.35 -8.07 -25.11
C TYR A 452 -20.74 -7.69 -25.59
N GLN A 453 -21.81 -8.11 -24.91
CA GLN A 453 -23.20 -7.95 -25.37
C GLN A 453 -24.01 -6.95 -24.53
N ALA A 454 -23.70 -6.81 -23.25
CA ALA A 454 -24.34 -5.82 -22.39
C ALA A 454 -24.10 -4.39 -22.89
N GLN A 455 -25.00 -3.47 -22.54
CA GLN A 455 -24.94 -2.06 -22.94
C GLN A 455 -25.07 -1.17 -21.69
N PRO A 456 -23.97 -0.53 -21.22
CA PRO A 456 -22.61 -0.65 -21.74
C PRO A 456 -21.98 -2.03 -21.44
N PRO A 457 -20.99 -2.49 -22.25
CA PRO A 457 -20.20 -3.66 -21.91
C PRO A 457 -19.46 -3.47 -20.58
N SER A 458 -19.40 -4.51 -19.77
CA SER A 458 -18.75 -4.50 -18.45
C SER A 458 -17.85 -5.73 -18.34
N PRO A 459 -16.51 -5.59 -18.43
CA PRO A 459 -15.61 -6.72 -18.27
C PRO A 459 -15.73 -7.30 -16.84
N PRO A 460 -15.51 -8.62 -16.66
CA PRO A 460 -15.57 -9.24 -15.35
C PRO A 460 -14.59 -8.60 -14.35
N THR A 461 -15.08 -8.31 -13.15
CA THR A 461 -14.33 -7.71 -12.04
C THR A 461 -14.09 -8.73 -10.93
N GLY A 462 -13.42 -8.30 -9.86
CA GLY A 462 -13.08 -9.17 -8.73
C GLY A 462 -12.22 -10.38 -9.14
N LEU A 463 -12.45 -11.53 -8.51
CA LEU A 463 -11.78 -12.79 -8.88
C LEU A 463 -12.14 -13.26 -10.30
N TYR A 464 -13.30 -12.88 -10.83
CA TYR A 464 -13.73 -13.28 -12.17
C TYR A 464 -13.00 -12.53 -13.29
N SER A 465 -12.26 -11.46 -12.99
CA SER A 465 -11.31 -10.86 -13.94
C SER A 465 -10.28 -11.87 -14.48
N LEU A 466 -9.98 -12.92 -13.69
CA LEU A 466 -9.08 -14.02 -14.06
C LEU A 466 -9.73 -15.07 -15.00
N LEU A 467 -11.01 -14.95 -15.36
CA LEU A 467 -11.68 -15.90 -16.26
C LEU A 467 -11.00 -16.00 -17.62
N GLY A 468 -10.51 -14.88 -18.16
CA GLY A 468 -9.81 -14.82 -19.45
C GLY A 468 -8.34 -15.25 -19.41
N VAL A 469 -7.81 -15.63 -18.24
CA VAL A 469 -6.40 -16.02 -18.09
C VAL A 469 -6.25 -17.53 -18.32
N ASP A 470 -6.20 -17.94 -19.59
CA ASP A 470 -6.18 -19.35 -20.00
C ASP A 470 -4.98 -20.12 -19.42
N GLU A 471 -3.81 -19.47 -19.28
CA GLU A 471 -2.60 -20.15 -18.83
C GLU A 471 -2.59 -20.51 -17.34
N ALA A 472 -3.36 -19.80 -16.50
CA ALA A 472 -3.43 -20.05 -15.06
C ALA A 472 -4.11 -21.38 -14.73
N SER A 473 -3.38 -22.28 -14.07
CA SER A 473 -3.82 -23.64 -13.70
C SER A 473 -4.15 -23.79 -12.21
N LEU A 474 -3.84 -22.77 -11.40
CA LEU A 474 -4.14 -22.70 -9.97
C LEU A 474 -4.80 -21.35 -9.66
N LEU A 475 -5.66 -21.31 -8.65
CA LEU A 475 -6.29 -20.08 -8.16
C LEU A 475 -6.25 -20.01 -6.63
N ALA A 476 -5.76 -18.89 -6.10
CA ALA A 476 -5.75 -18.58 -4.68
C ALA A 476 -6.32 -17.18 -4.42
N VAL A 477 -7.08 -17.03 -3.34
CA VAL A 477 -7.65 -15.74 -2.89
C VAL A 477 -7.34 -15.54 -1.40
N PRO A 478 -6.08 -15.23 -1.03
CA PRO A 478 -5.63 -15.30 0.37
C PRO A 478 -6.43 -14.38 1.30
N ASP A 479 -6.73 -13.16 0.84
CA ASP A 479 -7.45 -12.14 1.63
C ASP A 479 -8.92 -12.50 1.95
N ALA A 480 -9.49 -13.53 1.32
CA ALA A 480 -10.82 -14.01 1.69
C ALA A 480 -10.87 -14.58 3.12
N THR A 481 -9.71 -14.96 3.67
CA THR A 481 -9.58 -15.60 5.00
C THR A 481 -9.54 -14.63 6.18
N HIS A 482 -9.58 -13.32 5.94
CA HIS A 482 -9.71 -12.34 7.02
C HIS A 482 -11.05 -12.48 7.74
N THR A 483 -11.08 -12.12 9.03
CA THR A 483 -12.32 -12.02 9.82
C THR A 483 -13.08 -10.71 9.57
N GLY A 484 -12.51 -9.81 8.77
CA GLY A 484 -13.06 -8.48 8.46
C GLY A 484 -12.73 -7.42 9.50
N TRP A 485 -13.18 -6.19 9.23
CA TRP A 485 -12.92 -5.02 10.03
C TRP A 485 -14.12 -4.06 10.01
N ARG A 486 -14.12 -3.12 10.97
CA ARG A 486 -15.13 -2.07 11.12
C ARG A 486 -14.48 -0.78 11.60
N LYS A 487 -15.14 0.37 11.37
CA LYS A 487 -14.69 1.64 11.94
C LYS A 487 -14.73 1.56 13.47
N ALA A 488 -13.62 1.89 14.12
CA ALA A 488 -13.50 1.83 15.57
C ALA A 488 -14.41 2.88 16.23
N THR A 489 -15.14 2.47 17.26
CA THR A 489 -15.85 3.43 18.13
C THR A 489 -14.81 4.19 18.96
N ALA A 490 -15.00 5.52 19.11
CA ALA A 490 -14.07 6.40 19.84
C ALA A 490 -13.62 5.79 21.18
N GLN A 491 -12.31 5.80 21.43
CA GLN A 491 -11.69 5.17 22.59
C GLN A 491 -12.20 5.75 23.92
N THR A 492 -12.21 4.91 24.96
CA THR A 492 -12.23 5.38 26.35
C THR A 492 -10.98 6.23 26.58
N ALA A 493 -11.15 7.46 27.05
CA ALA A 493 -10.04 8.39 27.29
C ALA A 493 -8.97 7.79 28.22
N LEU A 494 -7.69 8.02 27.89
CA LEU A 494 -6.57 7.68 28.77
C LEU A 494 -6.75 8.35 30.14
N LEU A 495 -6.24 7.72 31.20
CA LEU A 495 -6.21 8.36 32.52
C LEU A 495 -5.23 9.54 32.49
N ALA A 496 -5.73 10.73 32.82
CA ALA A 496 -4.93 11.92 33.00
C ALA A 496 -4.05 11.81 34.27
N ALA A 497 -2.96 12.56 34.32
CA ALA A 497 -2.17 12.70 35.54
C ALA A 497 -3.03 13.31 36.67
N PRO A 498 -2.88 12.87 37.92
CA PRO A 498 -3.63 13.40 39.05
C PRO A 498 -3.10 14.78 39.49
N ASP A 499 -3.45 15.81 38.71
CA ASP A 499 -3.05 17.19 38.95
C ASP A 499 -4.26 18.08 39.36
N PRO A 500 -4.03 19.16 40.15
CA PRO A 500 -2.74 19.55 40.73
C PRO A 500 -2.37 18.70 41.96
N LEU A 501 -1.11 18.28 42.06
CA LEU A 501 -0.55 17.77 43.32
C LEU A 501 -0.21 18.92 44.28
N GLN A 502 -0.64 18.80 45.53
CA GLN A 502 -0.44 19.78 46.59
C GLN A 502 0.09 19.11 47.86
N VAL A 503 1.01 19.79 48.55
CA VAL A 503 1.52 19.39 49.86
C VAL A 503 1.29 20.53 50.83
N SER A 504 0.58 20.27 51.93
CA SER A 504 0.37 21.29 52.96
C SER A 504 1.67 21.55 53.73
N PRO A 505 1.87 22.75 54.30
CA PRO A 505 2.95 22.98 55.26
C PRO A 505 2.85 22.00 56.44
N PRO A 506 3.98 21.50 56.97
CA PRO A 506 3.99 20.66 58.18
C PRO A 506 3.58 21.47 59.42
N ASP A 507 2.77 20.87 60.29
CA ASP A 507 2.45 21.42 61.60
C ASP A 507 3.64 21.26 62.59
N ALA A 508 3.50 21.80 63.80
CA ALA A 508 4.55 21.73 64.83
C ALA A 508 4.89 20.29 65.29
N GLY A 509 4.03 19.31 64.97
CA GLY A 509 4.27 17.89 65.22
C GLY A 509 4.87 17.14 64.02
N GLY A 510 5.11 17.84 62.90
CA GLY A 510 5.59 17.24 61.65
C GLY A 510 4.50 16.60 60.81
N ASN A 511 3.21 16.87 61.07
CA ASN A 511 2.10 16.35 60.26
C ASN A 511 1.82 17.25 59.07
N TYR A 512 1.62 16.66 57.89
CA TYR A 512 1.19 17.36 56.67
C TYR A 512 0.34 16.43 55.82
N THR A 513 -0.37 17.00 54.85
CA THR A 513 -1.21 16.26 53.91
C THR A 513 -0.70 16.45 52.50
N VAL A 514 -0.63 15.34 51.76
CA VAL A 514 -0.41 15.35 50.31
C VAL A 514 -1.75 15.04 49.64
N SER A 515 -2.21 15.88 48.72
CA SER A 515 -3.49 15.72 48.01
C SER A 515 -3.35 15.99 46.51
N TRP A 516 -4.22 15.39 45.70
CA TRP A 516 -4.22 15.52 44.25
C TRP A 516 -5.63 15.63 43.66
N GLY A 517 -5.72 16.06 42.40
CA GLY A 517 -6.97 16.10 41.64
C GLY A 517 -7.52 14.70 41.34
N ALA A 518 -8.84 14.56 41.38
CA ALA A 518 -9.50 13.31 41.00
C ALA A 518 -9.45 13.11 39.47
N VAL A 519 -9.04 11.92 39.04
CA VAL A 519 -8.93 11.51 37.64
C VAL A 519 -10.17 10.70 37.23
N ALA A 520 -10.85 11.14 36.18
CA ALA A 520 -12.01 10.45 35.63
C ALA A 520 -11.60 9.05 35.10
N GLY A 521 -12.36 8.01 35.47
CA GLY A 521 -12.09 6.64 35.07
C GLY A 521 -11.06 5.89 35.93
N ALA A 522 -10.45 6.55 36.92
CA ALA A 522 -9.54 5.91 37.86
C ALA A 522 -10.28 5.05 38.88
N SER A 523 -9.74 3.87 39.16
CA SER A 523 -10.18 2.95 40.23
C SER A 523 -9.38 3.11 41.52
N GLY A 524 -8.19 3.75 41.44
CA GLY A 524 -7.41 4.14 42.60
C GLY A 524 -6.14 4.90 42.23
N TYR A 525 -5.33 5.23 43.24
CA TYR A 525 -4.13 6.06 43.12
C TYR A 525 -2.93 5.49 43.88
N ARG A 526 -1.74 5.76 43.36
CA ARG A 526 -0.44 5.43 43.96
C ARG A 526 0.33 6.72 44.23
N LEU A 527 0.80 6.90 45.46
CA LEU A 527 1.66 8.01 45.86
C LEU A 527 3.10 7.51 46.06
N GLN A 528 4.07 8.22 45.50
CA GLN A 528 5.50 7.99 45.73
C GLN A 528 6.15 9.13 46.50
N GLU A 529 7.13 8.77 47.32
CA GLU A 529 7.99 9.64 48.11
C GLU A 529 9.46 9.31 47.82
N SER A 530 10.32 10.33 47.68
CA SER A 530 11.77 10.15 47.60
C SER A 530 12.52 11.38 48.12
N GLY A 531 13.78 11.19 48.56
CA GLY A 531 14.72 12.29 48.80
C GLY A 531 15.48 12.74 47.55
N ASP A 532 15.29 12.06 46.42
CA ASP A 532 15.90 12.32 45.12
C ASP A 532 14.85 12.90 44.14
N PRO A 533 15.06 14.09 43.56
CA PRO A 533 14.09 14.72 42.64
C PRO A 533 13.81 13.91 41.37
N LEU A 534 14.69 12.97 41.00
CA LEU A 534 14.54 12.12 39.84
C LEU A 534 13.88 10.77 40.17
N PHE A 535 13.65 10.47 41.45
CA PHE A 535 13.12 9.19 41.94
C PHE A 535 13.93 7.97 41.45
N VAL A 536 15.26 8.08 41.38
CA VAL A 536 16.16 6.97 41.03
C VAL A 536 16.53 6.16 42.27
N THR A 537 16.68 6.83 43.41
CA THR A 537 17.04 6.19 44.68
C THR A 537 16.04 6.52 45.80
N GLY A 538 15.98 5.67 46.82
CA GLY A 538 15.20 5.96 48.05
C GLY A 538 13.69 6.10 47.84
N VAL A 539 13.11 5.46 46.82
CA VAL A 539 11.68 5.59 46.50
C VAL A 539 10.82 4.71 47.39
N THR A 540 9.88 5.34 48.10
CA THR A 540 8.82 4.65 48.84
C THR A 540 7.50 4.81 48.09
N SER A 541 6.76 3.72 47.87
CA SER A 541 5.49 3.72 47.13
C SER A 541 4.34 3.25 48.02
N ARG A 542 3.23 4.01 48.02
CA ARG A 542 2.01 3.71 48.78
C ARG A 542 0.81 3.66 47.85
N ASP A 543 0.03 2.58 47.92
CA ASP A 543 -1.29 2.50 47.29
C ASP A 543 -2.33 3.14 48.22
N VAL A 544 -3.18 4.00 47.68
CA VAL A 544 -4.14 4.84 48.40
C VAL A 544 -5.58 4.47 48.03
N GLY A 545 -5.77 3.50 47.13
CA GLY A 545 -7.10 3.16 46.62
C GLY A 545 -7.79 4.37 46.01
N ALA A 546 -9.10 4.52 46.19
CA ALA A 546 -9.86 5.66 45.65
C ALA A 546 -9.65 7.00 46.39
N GLY A 547 -8.79 7.05 47.41
CA GLY A 547 -8.51 8.27 48.16
C GLY A 547 -7.68 9.28 47.34
N VAL A 548 -8.00 10.57 47.47
CA VAL A 548 -7.31 11.68 46.77
C VAL A 548 -6.40 12.50 47.70
N SER A 549 -6.14 11.99 48.91
CA SER A 549 -5.26 12.63 49.89
C SER A 549 -4.70 11.62 50.89
N VAL A 550 -3.51 11.89 51.41
CA VAL A 550 -2.84 11.08 52.45
C VAL A 550 -2.28 12.01 53.53
N ALA A 551 -2.60 11.73 54.78
CA ALA A 551 -1.94 12.35 55.94
C ALA A 551 -0.63 11.62 56.23
N LEU A 552 0.44 12.39 56.39
CA LEU A 552 1.81 11.93 56.67
C LEU A 552 2.35 12.65 57.91
N THR A 553 3.27 11.99 58.61
CA THR A 553 3.96 12.55 59.76
C THR A 553 5.45 12.29 59.60
N ASN A 554 6.25 13.35 59.57
CA ASN A 554 7.70 13.26 59.51
C ASN A 554 8.33 14.43 60.28
N ASN A 555 9.19 14.12 61.24
CA ASN A 555 9.84 15.09 62.11
C ASN A 555 11.36 14.88 62.10
N PRO A 556 12.03 15.28 61.00
CA PRO A 556 13.46 15.04 60.85
C PRO A 556 14.27 15.96 61.77
N GLN A 557 15.37 15.44 62.32
CA GLN A 557 16.27 16.20 63.20
C GLN A 557 17.08 17.27 62.46
N CYS A 558 17.20 17.17 61.14
CA CYS A 558 17.84 18.13 60.25
C CYS A 558 16.88 18.52 59.11
N PRO A 559 17.00 19.71 58.50
CA PRO A 559 16.25 20.06 57.31
C PRO A 559 16.41 19.01 56.20
N LEU A 560 15.28 18.47 55.73
CA LEU A 560 15.21 17.47 54.68
C LEU A 560 14.21 17.91 53.62
N VAL A 561 14.57 17.78 52.35
CA VAL A 561 13.65 17.95 51.22
C VAL A 561 13.12 16.58 50.82
N LEU A 562 11.80 16.42 50.79
CA LEU A 562 11.14 15.25 50.22
C LEU A 562 10.36 15.63 48.96
N TYR A 563 10.34 14.74 48.00
CA TYR A 563 9.64 14.86 46.73
C TYR A 563 8.48 13.88 46.66
N TYR A 564 7.30 14.38 46.26
CA TYR A 564 6.08 13.60 46.09
C TYR A 564 5.60 13.63 44.64
N ARG A 565 5.08 12.50 44.17
CA ARG A 565 4.33 12.37 42.90
C ARG A 565 3.23 11.32 43.01
N ALA A 566 2.12 11.52 42.32
CA ALA A 566 0.98 10.59 42.32
C ALA A 566 0.67 10.09 40.90
N SER A 567 0.15 8.86 40.80
CA SER A 567 -0.41 8.29 39.56
C SER A 567 -1.76 7.62 39.84
N ALA A 568 -2.64 7.60 38.85
CA ALA A 568 -3.93 6.93 38.89
C ALA A 568 -3.87 5.60 38.15
N TYR A 569 -4.70 4.63 38.54
CA TYR A 569 -4.83 3.35 37.84
C TYR A 569 -6.30 2.92 37.72
N GLY A 570 -6.65 2.22 36.63
CA GLY A 570 -8.01 1.80 36.33
C GLY A 570 -8.10 0.89 35.11
N LEU A 571 -9.33 0.61 34.66
CA LEU A 571 -9.55 -0.16 33.42
C LEU A 571 -8.83 0.43 32.19
N PRO A 572 -8.71 1.76 32.01
CA PRO A 572 -7.94 2.34 30.91
C PRO A 572 -6.41 2.22 31.05
N GLY A 573 -5.90 1.65 32.14
CA GLY A 573 -4.47 1.51 32.41
C GLY A 573 -3.99 2.37 33.59
N VAL A 574 -2.73 2.82 33.53
CA VAL A 574 -2.09 3.69 34.53
C VAL A 574 -1.87 5.07 33.91
N SER A 575 -2.11 6.13 34.66
CA SER A 575 -1.86 7.50 34.20
C SER A 575 -0.36 7.84 34.19
N PRO A 576 0.04 8.95 33.57
CA PRO A 576 1.33 9.57 33.88
C PRO A 576 1.43 9.98 35.36
N TRP A 577 2.66 10.24 35.81
CA TRP A 577 2.90 10.87 37.11
C TRP A 577 2.47 12.35 37.07
N SER A 578 1.88 12.84 38.17
CA SER A 578 1.63 14.26 38.42
C SER A 578 2.92 15.09 38.43
N VAL A 579 2.80 16.43 38.42
CA VAL A 579 3.92 17.32 38.76
C VAL A 579 4.56 16.83 40.06
N THR A 580 5.88 16.71 40.09
CA THR A 580 6.59 16.41 41.34
C THR A 580 6.57 17.64 42.26
N LYS A 581 6.14 17.49 43.51
CA LYS A 581 6.18 18.56 44.51
C LYS A 581 7.20 18.28 45.59
N ALA A 582 8.05 19.26 45.85
CA ALA A 582 9.00 19.26 46.95
C ALA A 582 8.34 19.84 48.21
N VAL A 583 8.68 19.28 49.37
CA VAL A 583 8.37 19.84 50.69
C VAL A 583 9.63 19.84 51.54
N GLU A 584 9.91 20.97 52.18
CA GLU A 584 10.98 21.11 53.17
C GLU A 584 10.44 20.78 54.56
N LEU A 585 11.10 19.86 55.25
CA LEU A 585 10.74 19.39 56.59
C LEU A 585 11.87 19.70 57.58
N GLY A 586 11.56 20.32 58.71
CA GLY A 586 12.50 20.59 59.81
C GLY A 586 12.36 21.98 60.43
N ASN A 587 12.76 22.14 61.71
CA ASN A 587 12.69 23.42 62.42
C ASN A 587 13.93 24.26 62.09
N ALA A 588 13.74 25.37 61.37
CA ALA A 588 14.82 26.28 61.00
C ALA A 588 15.42 26.97 62.23
N SER A 589 16.51 26.42 62.76
CA SER A 589 17.36 27.09 63.74
C SER A 589 18.79 26.61 63.56
N PHE A 590 19.61 27.46 62.92
CA PHE A 590 21.05 27.39 62.69
C PHE A 590 21.56 26.73 61.38
N PHE A 591 22.27 27.56 60.60
CA PHE A 591 22.99 27.36 59.34
C PHE A 591 22.17 27.03 58.07
N VAL A 592 22.07 28.04 57.18
CA VAL A 592 21.62 27.88 55.80
C VAL A 592 22.74 27.18 55.01
N CYS A 593 22.61 25.87 54.86
CA CYS A 593 23.27 25.10 53.82
C CYS A 593 22.17 24.34 53.03
N SER A 594 21.33 25.04 52.30
CA SER A 594 20.57 24.42 51.21
C SER A 594 20.58 25.35 50.00
N GLU A 595 21.09 24.84 48.89
CA GLU A 595 20.77 25.40 47.58
C GLU A 595 19.26 25.25 47.38
N GLN A 596 18.58 26.32 46.97
CA GLN A 596 17.16 26.21 46.62
C GLN A 596 16.98 25.14 45.54
N PRO A 597 16.01 24.23 45.68
CA PRO A 597 15.77 23.21 44.67
C PRO A 597 15.43 23.86 43.33
N LEU A 598 16.05 23.36 42.25
CA LEU A 598 15.76 23.81 40.89
C LEU A 598 14.30 23.53 40.54
N GLU A 599 13.61 24.56 40.05
CA GLU A 599 12.22 24.43 39.60
C GLU A 599 12.13 23.58 38.32
N ALA A 600 11.12 22.71 38.24
CA ALA A 600 10.88 21.89 37.05
C ALA A 600 10.36 22.78 35.90
N PRO A 601 10.84 22.59 34.66
CA PRO A 601 10.29 23.31 33.50
C PRO A 601 8.82 22.93 33.24
N ALA A 602 8.01 23.86 32.76
CA ALA A 602 6.69 23.54 32.22
C ALA A 602 6.83 23.12 30.75
N LEU A 603 6.34 21.93 30.40
CA LEU A 603 6.43 21.34 29.06
C LEU A 603 5.08 21.43 28.35
N GLN A 604 5.10 21.87 27.09
CA GLN A 604 3.95 21.95 26.20
C GLN A 604 4.22 21.12 24.93
N ILE A 605 3.13 20.63 24.34
CA ILE A 605 3.15 19.84 23.11
C ILE A 605 2.21 20.46 22.08
N PHE A 606 2.69 20.56 20.84
CA PHE A 606 1.90 20.97 19.68
C PHE A 606 2.01 19.88 18.62
N GLU A 607 0.87 19.44 18.08
CA GLU A 607 0.78 18.33 17.14
C GLU A 607 0.24 18.79 15.78
N ASP A 608 0.91 18.39 14.69
CA ASP A 608 0.42 18.54 13.32
C ASP A 608 0.79 17.30 12.49
N ARG A 609 -0.20 16.47 12.14
CA ARG A 609 -0.01 15.20 11.41
C ARG A 609 1.14 14.38 12.00
N ASN A 610 2.29 14.35 11.31
CA ASN A 610 3.47 13.57 11.69
C ASN A 610 4.54 14.38 12.44
N ARG A 611 4.31 15.67 12.70
CA ARG A 611 5.27 16.59 13.32
C ARG A 611 4.79 16.97 14.72
N ILE A 612 5.67 16.85 15.70
CA ILE A 612 5.42 17.19 17.11
C ILE A 612 6.45 18.22 17.53
N ILE A 613 5.99 19.35 18.04
CA ILE A 613 6.85 20.40 18.59
C ILE A 613 6.68 20.39 20.11
N LEU A 614 7.79 20.16 20.81
CA LEU A 614 7.86 20.18 22.27
C LEU A 614 8.54 21.49 22.69
N GLU A 615 7.89 22.26 23.55
CA GLU A 615 8.42 23.54 24.05
C GLU A 615 8.36 23.58 25.57
N TRP A 616 9.40 24.13 26.20
CA TRP A 616 9.44 24.24 27.65
C TRP A 616 10.00 25.56 28.17
N THR A 617 9.58 25.93 29.39
CA THR A 617 9.98 27.20 30.01
C THR A 617 11.48 27.24 30.31
N PRO A 618 12.15 28.40 30.13
CA PRO A 618 13.53 28.58 30.54
C PRO A 618 13.65 28.54 32.08
N ALA A 619 14.81 28.10 32.60
CA ALA A 619 15.04 28.00 34.04
C ALA A 619 15.26 29.39 34.67
N PRO A 620 14.52 29.77 35.74
CA PRO A 620 14.75 31.02 36.45
C PRO A 620 16.17 31.10 37.03
N GLY A 621 16.98 32.05 36.54
CA GLY A 621 18.40 32.20 36.95
C GLY A 621 19.43 31.44 36.10
N GLY A 622 19.04 30.88 34.94
CA GLY A 622 19.93 30.24 33.95
C GLY A 622 20.08 28.72 34.11
N ALA A 623 20.42 27.99 33.06
CA ALA A 623 20.63 26.54 33.13
C ALA A 623 21.94 26.16 32.45
N ASP A 624 22.60 25.09 32.92
CA ASP A 624 23.74 24.49 32.23
C ASP A 624 23.27 23.55 31.11
N GLY A 625 22.02 23.07 31.19
CA GLY A 625 21.37 22.27 30.14
C GLY A 625 20.01 21.72 30.58
N PHE A 626 19.20 21.34 29.60
CA PHE A 626 17.96 20.58 29.75
C PHE A 626 18.17 19.14 29.30
N THR A 627 17.48 18.19 29.93
CA THR A 627 17.40 16.81 29.43
C THR A 627 15.94 16.45 29.14
N LEU A 628 15.64 16.11 27.89
CA LEU A 628 14.34 15.64 27.42
C LEU A 628 14.36 14.12 27.31
N GLN A 629 13.35 13.45 27.86
CA GLN A 629 13.13 12.01 27.76
C GLN A 629 11.84 11.69 27.01
N THR A 630 11.84 10.52 26.35
CA THR A 630 10.65 9.90 25.77
C THR A 630 10.45 8.48 26.31
N ALA A 631 9.20 8.02 26.31
CA ALA A 631 8.82 6.64 26.66
C ALA A 631 7.59 6.17 25.88
N ALA A 632 7.44 4.85 25.74
CA ALA A 632 6.24 4.20 25.22
C ALA A 632 5.19 3.91 26.31
N ASP A 633 5.50 4.20 27.57
CA ASP A 633 4.64 3.99 28.72
C ASP A 633 4.57 5.26 29.60
N PRO A 634 3.44 5.51 30.27
CA PRO A 634 3.23 6.72 31.06
C PRO A 634 4.08 6.80 32.33
N GLN A 635 4.71 5.71 32.74
CA GLN A 635 5.52 5.62 33.97
C GLN A 635 7.02 5.81 33.69
N PHE A 636 7.41 5.90 32.41
CA PHE A 636 8.79 5.97 31.91
C PHE A 636 9.66 4.77 32.29
N GLU A 637 9.08 3.57 32.37
CA GLU A 637 9.86 2.33 32.53
C GLU A 637 10.70 2.03 31.28
N SER A 638 10.17 2.38 30.09
CA SER A 638 10.86 2.32 28.78
C SER A 638 11.63 3.61 28.42
N GLY A 639 11.82 4.51 29.39
CA GLY A 639 12.33 5.85 29.17
C GLY A 639 13.75 5.90 28.62
N HIS A 640 13.99 6.72 27.60
CA HIS A 640 15.33 7.06 27.10
C HIS A 640 15.46 8.56 26.81
N VAL A 641 16.69 9.06 26.85
CA VAL A 641 17.00 10.48 26.61
C VAL A 641 16.95 10.78 25.11
N LEU A 642 16.12 11.74 24.71
CA LEU A 642 16.03 12.25 23.34
C LEU A 642 16.99 13.41 23.08
N PHE A 643 17.16 14.27 24.07
CA PHE A 643 17.95 15.49 23.90
C PHE A 643 18.59 15.93 25.21
N THR A 644 19.81 16.44 25.10
CA THR A 644 20.49 17.20 26.15
C THR A 644 21.11 18.47 25.55
N GLY A 645 20.81 19.64 26.12
CA GLY A 645 21.38 20.90 25.65
C GLY A 645 20.61 22.14 26.11
N LEU A 646 20.95 23.31 25.57
CA LEU A 646 20.41 24.61 26.02
C LEU A 646 19.12 25.07 25.30
N LYS A 647 18.64 24.30 24.32
CA LYS A 647 17.41 24.65 23.59
C LYS A 647 16.20 24.53 24.52
N THR A 648 15.19 25.36 24.27
CA THR A 648 13.87 25.33 24.94
C THR A 648 12.76 24.78 24.05
N SER A 649 13.11 24.33 22.83
CA SER A 649 12.20 23.63 21.93
C SER A 649 12.90 22.47 21.24
N PHE A 650 12.13 21.44 20.91
CA PHE A 650 12.59 20.24 20.21
C PHE A 650 11.52 19.73 19.24
N GLU A 651 11.94 19.40 18.03
CA GLU A 651 11.07 18.83 17.01
C GLU A 651 11.22 17.32 16.98
N TYR A 652 10.10 16.62 17.10
CA TYR A 652 10.00 15.17 17.09
C TYR A 652 9.08 14.70 15.97
N TRP A 653 9.52 13.74 15.18
CA TRP A 653 8.70 13.14 14.13
C TRP A 653 7.91 11.96 14.71
N ARG A 654 6.58 12.05 14.61
CA ARG A 654 5.64 11.05 15.09
C ARG A 654 5.91 9.71 14.43
N VAL A 655 5.86 8.66 15.24
CA VAL A 655 5.80 7.28 14.79
C VAL A 655 4.34 6.82 14.97
N PRO A 656 3.66 6.31 13.93
CA PRO A 656 2.30 5.80 14.06
C PRO A 656 2.24 4.68 15.11
N GLY A 657 1.29 4.75 16.04
CA GLY A 657 1.21 3.78 17.14
C GLY A 657 0.56 4.33 18.41
N PRO A 658 0.78 3.67 19.56
CA PRO A 658 0.27 4.16 20.84
C PRO A 658 0.86 5.54 21.19
N SER A 659 0.24 6.22 22.15
CA SER A 659 0.74 7.50 22.66
C SER A 659 2.21 7.40 23.08
N THR A 660 3.01 8.35 22.62
CA THR A 660 4.39 8.56 23.09
C THR A 660 4.37 9.61 24.20
N TYR A 661 5.13 9.38 25.27
CA TYR A 661 5.16 10.23 26.47
C TYR A 661 6.48 10.99 26.55
N PHE A 662 6.43 12.29 26.89
CA PHE A 662 7.60 13.16 27.00
C PHE A 662 7.66 13.87 28.35
N ARG A 663 8.88 14.05 28.88
CA ARG A 663 9.14 14.86 30.07
C ARG A 663 10.52 15.51 29.98
N VAL A 664 10.71 16.66 30.60
CA VAL A 664 11.98 17.42 30.59
C VAL A 664 12.40 17.82 32.00
N ASN A 665 13.69 17.90 32.26
CA ASN A 665 14.24 18.50 33.48
C ASN A 665 15.37 19.49 33.14
N THR A 666 15.77 20.30 34.11
CA THR A 666 16.90 21.24 33.99
C THR A 666 18.04 20.86 34.92
N GLN A 667 19.28 21.18 34.52
CA GLN A 667 20.50 20.95 35.28
C GLN A 667 21.25 22.26 35.53
N ARG A 668 21.81 22.42 36.74
CA ARG A 668 22.69 23.54 37.12
C ARG A 668 23.69 23.08 38.18
N GLY A 669 24.98 23.33 37.97
CA GLY A 669 26.04 23.04 38.96
C GLY A 669 26.17 21.56 39.35
N GLY A 670 25.70 20.63 38.49
CA GLY A 670 25.62 19.20 38.79
C GLY A 670 24.36 18.76 39.53
N ALA A 671 23.49 19.68 39.96
CA ALA A 671 22.17 19.37 40.49
C ALA A 671 21.12 19.32 39.37
N SER A 672 20.08 18.48 39.54
CA SER A 672 18.95 18.35 38.62
C SER A 672 17.65 18.82 39.29
N SER A 673 16.77 19.47 38.53
CA SER A 673 15.38 19.67 38.95
C SER A 673 14.61 18.35 38.96
N ALA A 674 13.42 18.37 39.55
CA ALA A 674 12.43 17.35 39.27
C ALA A 674 12.01 17.37 37.78
N TRP A 675 11.39 16.28 37.32
CA TRP A 675 10.81 16.19 35.99
C TRP A 675 9.58 17.12 35.85
N SER A 676 9.39 17.65 34.65
CA SER A 676 8.16 18.34 34.23
C SER A 676 6.95 17.43 34.30
N ASP A 677 5.77 18.01 34.08
CA ASP A 677 4.60 17.24 33.68
C ASP A 677 4.90 16.40 32.45
N THR A 678 4.30 15.21 32.45
CA THR A 678 4.34 14.34 31.29
C THR A 678 3.29 14.78 30.30
N VAL A 679 3.74 15.21 29.13
CA VAL A 679 2.85 15.41 27.98
C VAL A 679 2.87 14.14 27.12
N ASN A 680 1.77 13.85 26.44
CA ASN A 680 1.68 12.70 25.55
C ASN A 680 1.11 13.08 24.20
N THR A 681 1.47 12.29 23.20
CA THR A 681 0.84 12.42 21.89
C THR A 681 -0.59 11.91 21.94
N THR A 682 -1.48 12.49 21.14
CA THR A 682 -2.76 11.86 20.85
C THR A 682 -2.51 10.44 20.31
N PRO A 683 -3.18 9.41 20.87
CA PRO A 683 -3.08 8.06 20.33
C PRO A 683 -3.71 8.07 18.95
N GLU A 684 -2.90 7.84 17.93
CA GLU A 684 -3.41 7.72 16.58
C GLU A 684 -3.66 6.24 16.32
N PRO A 685 -4.92 5.79 16.18
CA PRO A 685 -5.14 4.49 15.59
C PRO A 685 -4.59 4.62 14.16
N VAL A 686 -3.48 3.93 13.87
CA VAL A 686 -2.80 3.93 12.56
C VAL A 686 -3.80 3.73 11.40
N THR A 687 -4.91 3.06 11.71
CA THR A 687 -6.15 3.13 10.95
C THR A 687 -7.33 3.35 11.91
N PRO A 688 -8.34 4.17 11.60
CA PRO A 688 -9.58 4.27 12.39
C PRO A 688 -10.47 3.03 12.27
N PHE A 689 -9.92 1.90 11.84
CA PHE A 689 -10.57 0.62 11.68
C PHE A 689 -9.95 -0.41 12.64
N GLU A 690 -10.78 -1.29 13.15
CA GLU A 690 -10.39 -2.41 14.00
C GLU A 690 -10.90 -3.73 13.40
N VAL A 691 -10.11 -4.78 13.59
CA VAL A 691 -10.49 -6.14 13.20
C VAL A 691 -11.72 -6.58 14.00
N ILE A 692 -12.68 -7.22 13.34
CA ILE A 692 -13.84 -7.81 14.01
C ILE A 692 -13.36 -9.03 14.81
N PRO A 693 -13.55 -9.06 16.15
CA PRO A 693 -13.20 -10.21 16.97
C PRO A 693 -13.92 -11.47 16.49
N GLN A 694 -13.25 -12.62 16.54
CA GLN A 694 -13.84 -13.87 16.05
C GLN A 694 -15.15 -14.22 16.76
N ALA A 695 -15.23 -14.02 18.08
CA ALA A 695 -16.46 -14.27 18.84
C ALA A 695 -17.66 -13.41 18.38
N ALA A 696 -17.38 -12.28 17.72
CA ALA A 696 -18.37 -11.38 17.14
C ALA A 696 -18.52 -11.57 15.62
N ALA A 697 -17.63 -12.32 14.98
CA ALA A 697 -17.76 -12.68 13.57
C ALA A 697 -18.94 -13.65 13.44
N GLY A 698 -19.92 -13.29 12.61
CA GLY A 698 -21.05 -14.14 12.30
C GLY A 698 -20.64 -15.43 11.57
N PRO A 699 -21.60 -16.26 11.12
CA PRO A 699 -21.31 -17.43 10.30
C PRO A 699 -20.43 -17.06 9.08
N PRO A 700 -19.62 -18.00 8.54
CA PRO A 700 -18.61 -17.73 7.51
C PRO A 700 -19.19 -17.48 6.11
N VAL A 701 -20.33 -16.79 6.04
CA VAL A 701 -21.10 -16.52 4.82
C VAL A 701 -20.25 -15.89 3.73
N LEU A 702 -19.35 -14.96 4.08
CA LEU A 702 -18.44 -14.35 3.13
C LEU A 702 -17.49 -15.38 2.52
N LEU A 703 -16.79 -16.14 3.36
CA LEU A 703 -15.81 -17.13 2.93
C LEU A 703 -16.46 -18.25 2.10
N GLU A 704 -17.65 -18.71 2.49
CA GLU A 704 -18.43 -19.68 1.71
C GLU A 704 -18.79 -19.14 0.33
N ARG A 705 -19.16 -17.86 0.22
CA ARG A 705 -19.47 -17.22 -1.07
C ARG A 705 -18.23 -17.09 -1.96
N VAL A 706 -17.09 -16.68 -1.40
CA VAL A 706 -15.84 -16.57 -2.16
C VAL A 706 -15.33 -17.95 -2.59
N HIS A 707 -15.27 -18.92 -1.68
CA HIS A 707 -14.84 -20.29 -2.02
C HIS A 707 -15.80 -20.97 -3.01
N SER A 708 -17.12 -20.80 -2.87
CA SER A 708 -18.06 -21.32 -3.87
C SER A 708 -17.87 -20.65 -5.24
N ALA A 709 -17.60 -19.35 -5.30
CA ALA A 709 -17.25 -18.66 -6.55
C ALA A 709 -15.94 -19.19 -7.17
N MET A 710 -14.90 -19.44 -6.35
CA MET A 710 -13.66 -20.09 -6.81
C MET A 710 -13.92 -21.48 -7.38
N LEU A 711 -14.74 -22.30 -6.71
CA LEU A 711 -15.12 -23.64 -7.19
C LEU A 711 -15.95 -23.58 -8.48
N ARG A 712 -16.89 -22.63 -8.58
CA ARG A 712 -17.68 -22.40 -9.81
C ARG A 712 -16.78 -22.00 -10.96
N MET A 713 -15.84 -21.07 -10.74
CA MET A 713 -14.84 -20.67 -11.73
C MET A 713 -13.99 -21.86 -12.19
N ALA A 714 -13.42 -22.59 -11.23
CA ALA A 714 -12.55 -23.72 -11.52
C ALA A 714 -13.26 -24.86 -12.25
N SER A 715 -14.51 -25.14 -11.87
CA SER A 715 -15.36 -26.13 -12.53
C SER A 715 -15.84 -25.67 -13.92
N ALA A 716 -16.20 -24.40 -14.08
CA ALA A 716 -16.66 -23.83 -15.35
C ALA A 716 -15.57 -23.89 -16.41
N ARG A 717 -14.34 -23.48 -16.07
CA ARG A 717 -13.20 -23.61 -16.97
C ARG A 717 -12.73 -25.06 -17.10
N ALA A 718 -12.81 -25.81 -15.99
CA ALA A 718 -12.37 -27.20 -15.84
C ALA A 718 -10.88 -27.43 -16.20
N ASP A 719 -10.10 -26.36 -16.27
CA ASP A 719 -8.68 -26.36 -16.60
C ASP A 719 -7.80 -25.80 -15.46
N MET A 720 -8.36 -25.62 -14.26
CA MET A 720 -7.67 -25.04 -13.11
C MET A 720 -8.11 -25.69 -11.79
N LEU A 721 -7.28 -25.58 -10.75
CA LEU A 721 -7.56 -26.06 -9.39
C LEU A 721 -7.54 -24.88 -8.41
N ALA A 722 -8.59 -24.74 -7.59
CA ALA A 722 -8.62 -23.78 -6.49
C ALA A 722 -7.83 -24.29 -5.26
N VAL A 723 -6.94 -23.46 -4.74
CA VAL A 723 -6.18 -23.71 -3.51
C VAL A 723 -6.79 -22.85 -2.42
N LEU A 724 -7.41 -23.50 -1.44
CA LEU A 724 -8.20 -22.83 -0.40
C LEU A 724 -7.48 -22.87 0.94
N SER A 725 -7.63 -21.79 1.70
CA SER A 725 -7.15 -21.66 3.08
C SER A 725 -8.32 -21.36 4.01
N LEU A 726 -8.17 -21.70 5.29
CA LEU A 726 -9.16 -21.36 6.32
C LEU A 726 -8.73 -20.14 7.12
N PRO A 727 -9.65 -19.40 7.78
CA PRO A 727 -9.28 -18.30 8.65
C PRO A 727 -8.35 -18.74 9.78
N LEU A 728 -7.39 -17.89 10.12
CA LEU A 728 -6.39 -18.12 11.18
C LEU A 728 -6.94 -18.71 12.49
N PRO A 729 -8.10 -18.26 13.01
CA PRO A 729 -8.55 -18.77 14.29
C PRO A 729 -9.27 -20.13 14.22
N TYR A 730 -9.48 -20.69 13.03
CA TYR A 730 -10.14 -21.99 12.90
C TYR A 730 -9.28 -23.06 13.54
N ARG A 731 -9.93 -23.99 14.26
CA ARG A 731 -9.34 -25.23 14.76
C ARG A 731 -10.06 -26.37 14.05
N ARG A 732 -9.88 -27.59 14.56
CA ARG A 732 -10.45 -28.80 13.95
C ARG A 732 -11.95 -28.68 13.73
N ASP A 733 -12.71 -28.40 14.77
CA ASP A 733 -14.17 -28.49 14.71
C ASP A 733 -14.75 -27.42 13.78
N GLU A 734 -14.21 -26.19 13.80
CA GLU A 734 -14.60 -25.13 12.87
C GLU A 734 -14.21 -25.47 11.43
N SER A 735 -13.06 -26.10 11.22
CA SER A 735 -12.59 -26.51 9.88
C SER A 735 -13.49 -27.59 9.28
N LEU A 736 -13.90 -28.57 10.08
CA LEU A 736 -14.82 -29.64 9.67
C LEU A 736 -16.22 -29.08 9.37
N ALA A 737 -16.77 -28.29 10.30
CA ALA A 737 -18.07 -27.65 10.14
C ALA A 737 -18.11 -26.77 8.88
N TYR A 738 -17.04 -26.03 8.62
CA TYR A 738 -16.92 -25.21 7.41
C TYR A 738 -16.93 -26.06 6.13
N ARG A 739 -16.14 -27.13 6.08
CA ARG A 739 -16.10 -28.03 4.91
C ARG A 739 -17.47 -28.63 4.62
N GLU A 740 -18.17 -29.08 5.66
CA GLU A 740 -19.53 -29.62 5.53
C GLU A 740 -20.52 -28.57 5.02
N SER A 741 -20.46 -27.35 5.56
CA SER A 741 -21.31 -26.24 5.11
C SER A 741 -21.08 -25.90 3.63
N LEU A 742 -19.81 -25.82 3.20
CA LEU A 742 -19.46 -25.57 1.81
C LEU A 742 -19.97 -26.68 0.88
N ALA A 743 -19.86 -27.95 1.31
CA ALA A 743 -20.40 -29.09 0.57
C ALA A 743 -21.93 -29.02 0.42
N GLN A 744 -22.64 -28.67 1.49
CA GLN A 744 -24.10 -28.50 1.48
C GLN A 744 -24.54 -27.36 0.58
N LEU A 745 -23.83 -26.23 0.59
CA LEU A 745 -24.11 -25.08 -0.27
C LEU A 745 -24.07 -25.48 -1.75
N LEU A 746 -23.06 -26.25 -2.16
CA LEU A 746 -22.84 -26.63 -3.56
C LEU A 746 -23.66 -27.84 -4.02
N ALA A 747 -24.13 -28.69 -3.10
CA ALA A 747 -24.95 -29.86 -3.42
C ALA A 747 -26.26 -29.49 -4.16
N ASN A 748 -26.78 -28.27 -3.93
CA ASN A 748 -27.96 -27.75 -4.62
C ASN A 748 -27.71 -27.41 -6.09
N GLU A 749 -26.45 -27.22 -6.49
CA GLU A 749 -26.05 -26.86 -7.86
C GLU A 749 -25.47 -28.04 -8.65
N ASP A 750 -24.74 -28.92 -7.97
CA ASP A 750 -24.11 -30.09 -8.57
C ASP A 750 -24.34 -31.33 -7.71
N THR A 751 -25.38 -32.09 -8.05
CA THR A 751 -25.72 -33.34 -7.36
C THR A 751 -24.66 -34.42 -7.52
N SER A 752 -23.78 -34.31 -8.52
CA SER A 752 -22.68 -35.26 -8.73
C SER A 752 -21.48 -35.00 -7.82
N GLY A 753 -21.42 -33.84 -7.16
CA GLY A 753 -20.31 -33.41 -6.31
C GLY A 753 -19.00 -33.17 -7.08
N ARG A 754 -18.99 -33.25 -8.42
CA ARG A 754 -17.78 -33.09 -9.24
C ARG A 754 -17.15 -31.72 -9.08
N MET A 755 -17.92 -30.67 -8.80
CA MET A 755 -17.39 -29.34 -8.52
C MET A 755 -16.37 -29.35 -7.37
N MET A 756 -16.59 -30.17 -6.33
CA MET A 756 -15.71 -30.30 -5.17
C MET A 756 -14.34 -30.89 -5.53
N SER A 757 -14.23 -31.59 -6.65
CA SER A 757 -12.96 -32.12 -7.11
C SER A 757 -12.02 -31.06 -7.70
N TYR A 758 -12.49 -29.83 -7.92
CA TYR A 758 -11.69 -28.71 -8.46
C TYR A 758 -11.09 -27.82 -7.37
N ALA A 759 -11.13 -28.23 -6.10
CA ALA A 759 -10.53 -27.48 -5.00
C ALA A 759 -9.83 -28.39 -3.99
N ALA A 760 -8.81 -27.85 -3.33
CA ALA A 760 -8.11 -28.47 -2.22
C ALA A 760 -7.97 -27.46 -1.07
N LEU A 761 -8.27 -27.90 0.16
CA LEU A 761 -8.28 -27.06 1.36
C LEU A 761 -7.07 -27.38 2.25
N TYR A 762 -6.37 -26.35 2.73
CA TYR A 762 -5.15 -26.48 3.53
C TYR A 762 -5.27 -25.79 4.89
N HIS A 763 -4.67 -26.41 5.91
CA HIS A 763 -4.67 -25.95 7.31
C HIS A 763 -3.43 -26.47 8.06
N PRO A 764 -2.85 -25.78 9.06
CA PRO A 764 -3.10 -24.42 9.53
C PRO A 764 -2.32 -23.36 8.74
N TRP A 765 -2.29 -22.11 9.23
CA TRP A 765 -1.42 -21.07 8.70
C TRP A 765 0.04 -21.33 9.07
N THR A 766 0.94 -20.78 8.26
CA THR A 766 2.39 -20.86 8.45
C THR A 766 2.91 -19.54 8.99
N VAL A 767 3.88 -19.60 9.89
CA VAL A 767 4.68 -18.44 10.29
C VAL A 767 5.93 -18.45 9.42
N ILE A 768 6.17 -17.37 8.70
CA ILE A 768 7.30 -17.19 7.79
C ILE A 768 8.23 -16.09 8.29
N ARG A 769 9.50 -16.16 7.88
CA ARG A 769 10.42 -15.04 8.02
C ARG A 769 10.12 -13.98 6.96
N ASP A 770 9.93 -12.74 7.38
CA ASP A 770 9.74 -11.60 6.49
C ASP A 770 10.88 -10.58 6.66
N ASN A 771 11.51 -10.25 5.53
CA ASN A 771 12.67 -9.35 5.45
C ASN A 771 12.30 -8.02 4.77
N THR A 772 11.02 -7.74 4.55
CA THR A 772 10.54 -6.51 3.90
C THR A 772 10.48 -5.31 4.85
N GLN A 773 10.54 -5.54 6.16
CA GLN A 773 10.56 -4.48 7.16
C GLN A 773 12.00 -4.09 7.52
N PRO A 774 12.28 -2.81 7.85
CA PRO A 774 13.62 -2.32 8.18
C PRO A 774 14.19 -2.91 9.48
N LEU A 775 13.40 -3.67 10.26
CA LEU A 775 13.89 -4.42 11.41
C LEU A 775 14.47 -5.77 10.97
N PRO A 776 15.70 -6.13 11.40
CA PRO A 776 16.23 -7.46 11.14
C PRO A 776 15.35 -8.49 11.86
N PHE A 777 14.67 -9.33 11.08
CA PHE A 777 13.85 -10.48 11.49
C PHE A 777 12.43 -10.15 11.98
N SER A 778 11.52 -9.81 11.05
CA SER A 778 10.08 -9.86 11.34
C SER A 778 9.52 -11.26 11.05
N LEU A 779 8.74 -11.82 11.98
CA LEU A 779 7.97 -13.04 11.74
C LEU A 779 6.54 -12.64 11.36
N ARG A 780 5.99 -13.30 10.35
CA ARG A 780 4.62 -13.03 9.88
C ARG A 780 3.85 -14.34 9.74
N THR A 781 2.62 -14.34 10.24
CA THR A 781 1.68 -15.44 10.03
C THR A 781 0.90 -15.22 8.73
N VAL A 782 0.90 -16.20 7.84
CA VAL A 782 0.28 -16.15 6.50
C VAL A 782 -0.52 -17.42 6.21
N PRO A 783 -1.61 -17.35 5.43
CA PRO A 783 -2.30 -18.54 4.96
C PRO A 783 -1.39 -19.40 4.07
N PRO A 784 -1.61 -20.71 4.01
CA PRO A 784 -0.71 -21.63 3.30
C PRO A 784 -0.89 -21.66 1.78
N ASP A 785 -1.95 -21.05 1.24
CA ASP A 785 -2.26 -21.07 -0.20
C ASP A 785 -1.12 -20.57 -1.10
N GLY A 786 -0.38 -19.53 -0.69
CA GLY A 786 0.81 -19.04 -1.38
C GLY A 786 1.91 -20.09 -1.49
N ALA A 787 2.43 -20.55 -0.35
CA ALA A 787 3.47 -21.59 -0.28
C ALA A 787 3.08 -22.87 -1.02
N VAL A 788 1.87 -23.37 -0.76
CA VAL A 788 1.35 -24.61 -1.36
C VAL A 788 1.21 -24.47 -2.87
N SER A 789 0.70 -23.34 -3.37
CA SER A 789 0.66 -23.08 -4.81
C SER A 789 2.07 -23.10 -5.42
N GLY A 790 3.07 -22.59 -4.70
CA GLY A 790 4.48 -22.64 -5.09
C GLY A 790 5.00 -24.07 -5.22
N VAL A 791 4.77 -24.90 -4.19
CA VAL A 791 5.14 -26.34 -4.22
C VAL A 791 4.45 -27.09 -5.36
N ILE A 792 3.16 -26.86 -5.53
CA ILE A 792 2.33 -27.46 -6.59
C ILE A 792 2.87 -27.08 -7.98
N ALA A 793 3.31 -25.83 -8.15
CA ALA A 793 3.93 -25.32 -9.37
C ALA A 793 5.32 -25.93 -9.62
N ALA A 794 6.19 -25.89 -8.60
CA ALA A 794 7.55 -26.42 -8.66
C ALA A 794 7.56 -27.92 -9.02
N LYS A 795 6.68 -28.73 -8.40
CA LYS A 795 6.55 -30.15 -8.75
C LYS A 795 6.06 -30.36 -10.17
N ALA A 796 5.12 -29.54 -10.65
CA ALA A 796 4.61 -29.65 -12.00
C ALA A 796 5.67 -29.35 -13.06
N LEU A 797 6.53 -28.36 -12.80
CA LEU A 797 7.70 -28.06 -13.64
C LEU A 797 8.73 -29.19 -13.62
N ALA A 798 9.08 -29.69 -12.43
CA ALA A 798 10.16 -30.65 -12.27
C ALA A 798 9.79 -32.07 -12.70
N GLN A 799 8.57 -32.53 -12.38
CA GLN A 799 8.20 -33.95 -12.49
C GLN A 799 6.89 -34.16 -13.26
N GLY A 800 5.99 -33.19 -13.24
CA GLY A 800 4.71 -33.22 -13.96
C GLY A 800 3.50 -33.09 -13.04
N ALA A 801 2.35 -32.78 -13.62
CA ALA A 801 1.13 -32.45 -12.87
C ALA A 801 0.49 -33.64 -12.15
N TRP A 802 0.87 -34.88 -12.50
CA TRP A 802 0.38 -36.14 -11.92
C TRP A 802 1.16 -36.57 -10.67
N ILE A 803 2.06 -35.74 -10.16
CA ILE A 803 2.76 -35.99 -8.90
C ILE A 803 2.02 -35.34 -7.73
N ALA A 804 1.90 -36.11 -6.65
CA ALA A 804 1.38 -35.70 -5.36
C ALA A 804 2.09 -34.45 -4.82
N PRO A 805 1.40 -33.36 -4.44
CA PRO A 805 2.02 -32.20 -3.79
C PRO A 805 2.25 -32.39 -2.28
N ALA A 806 2.27 -33.63 -1.78
CA ALA A 806 2.57 -33.97 -0.40
C ALA A 806 4.07 -34.30 -0.20
N ASN A 807 4.46 -34.39 1.08
CA ASN A 807 5.79 -34.72 1.56
C ASN A 807 6.89 -33.79 1.01
N VAL A 808 6.60 -32.49 0.99
CA VAL A 808 7.55 -31.43 0.64
C VAL A 808 7.60 -30.44 1.78
N ALA A 809 8.80 -30.10 2.21
CA ALA A 809 9.03 -29.06 3.20
C ALA A 809 8.76 -27.68 2.59
N LEU A 810 7.99 -26.86 3.29
CA LEU A 810 7.79 -25.46 2.93
C LEU A 810 9.05 -24.68 3.33
N GLU A 811 9.73 -24.10 2.35
CA GLU A 811 11.06 -23.49 2.53
C GLU A 811 11.03 -22.28 3.46
N SER A 812 9.93 -21.54 3.44
CA SER A 812 9.73 -20.29 4.19
C SER A 812 9.17 -20.49 5.60
N ALA A 813 8.57 -21.65 5.89
CA ALA A 813 7.84 -21.89 7.13
C ALA A 813 8.81 -22.18 8.28
N VAL A 814 8.64 -21.46 9.39
CA VAL A 814 9.43 -21.62 10.62
C VAL A 814 8.58 -22.03 11.83
N ALA A 815 7.26 -21.83 11.76
CA ALA A 815 6.30 -22.34 12.74
C ALA A 815 4.90 -22.45 12.11
N LEU A 816 3.94 -22.97 12.87
CA LEU A 816 2.52 -23.05 12.50
C LEU A 816 1.70 -22.23 13.50
N ASP A 817 0.62 -21.61 13.01
CA ASP A 817 -0.38 -20.94 13.84
C ASP A 817 -1.79 -21.32 13.35
N PRO A 818 -2.59 -22.06 14.13
CA PRO A 818 -2.21 -22.67 15.40
C PRO A 818 -1.15 -23.75 15.25
N ALA A 819 -0.38 -23.99 16.32
CA ALA A 819 0.42 -25.19 16.42
C ALA A 819 -0.49 -26.44 16.46
N LEU A 820 -0.17 -27.45 15.65
CA LEU A 820 -0.86 -28.73 15.68
C LEU A 820 -0.35 -29.63 16.80
N GLN A 821 -1.26 -30.37 17.43
CA GLN A 821 -0.91 -31.41 18.39
C GLN A 821 -0.33 -32.65 17.66
N ALA A 822 0.47 -33.46 18.37
CA ALA A 822 1.12 -34.65 17.80
C ALA A 822 0.13 -35.67 17.16
N ASN A 823 -1.12 -35.70 17.62
CA ASN A 823 -2.18 -36.57 17.10
C ASN A 823 -3.08 -35.90 16.05
N ALA A 824 -2.77 -34.68 15.60
CA ALA A 824 -3.61 -33.94 14.65
C ALA A 824 -3.84 -34.72 13.34
N ALA A 825 -2.84 -35.42 12.82
CA ALA A 825 -2.99 -36.24 11.62
C ALA A 825 -4.10 -37.31 11.75
N LEU A 826 -4.21 -37.96 12.91
CA LEU A 826 -5.29 -38.91 13.19
C LEU A 826 -6.65 -38.21 13.31
N ALA A 827 -6.68 -37.00 13.85
CA ALA A 827 -7.90 -36.24 14.07
C ALA A 827 -8.52 -35.71 12.77
N PHE A 828 -7.72 -35.47 11.73
CA PHE A 828 -8.19 -35.01 10.41
C PHE A 828 -8.20 -36.12 9.35
N ALA A 829 -7.87 -37.35 9.73
CA ALA A 829 -7.80 -38.47 8.79
C ALA A 829 -9.16 -38.70 8.09
N GLY A 830 -9.17 -38.65 6.76
CA GLY A 830 -10.37 -38.89 5.95
C GLY A 830 -11.30 -37.69 5.82
N GLU A 831 -10.91 -36.51 6.30
CA GLU A 831 -11.75 -35.31 6.33
C GLU A 831 -11.56 -34.37 5.11
N GLN A 832 -10.73 -34.74 4.12
CA GLN A 832 -10.41 -33.91 2.95
C GLN A 832 -9.88 -32.50 3.31
N ILE A 833 -9.16 -32.39 4.42
CA ILE A 833 -8.45 -31.19 4.84
C ILE A 833 -6.96 -31.52 4.85
N ASN A 834 -6.19 -30.84 4.02
CA ASN A 834 -4.76 -31.13 3.88
C ASN A 834 -3.97 -30.44 5.00
N LEU A 835 -3.30 -31.23 5.84
CA LEU A 835 -2.54 -30.68 6.94
C LEU A 835 -1.13 -30.25 6.53
N ILE A 836 -0.66 -29.17 7.15
CA ILE A 836 0.77 -28.85 7.24
C ILE A 836 1.19 -29.22 8.66
N ALA A 837 2.14 -30.14 8.78
CA ALA A 837 2.60 -30.64 10.06
C ALA A 837 4.10 -30.43 10.22
N GLN A 838 4.52 -30.20 11.46
CA GLN A 838 5.92 -30.22 11.82
C GLN A 838 6.43 -31.66 11.81
N GLN A 839 7.51 -31.90 11.07
CA GLN A 839 8.24 -33.15 10.95
C GLN A 839 9.74 -32.89 11.21
N PRO A 840 10.58 -33.93 11.41
CA PRO A 840 12.02 -33.75 11.60
C PRO A 840 12.70 -32.99 10.45
N GLU A 841 12.19 -33.12 9.22
CA GLU A 841 12.73 -32.49 8.01
C GLU A 841 12.24 -31.04 7.80
N GLY A 842 11.29 -30.55 8.61
CA GLY A 842 10.72 -29.22 8.50
C GLY A 842 9.19 -29.21 8.63
N PHE A 843 8.52 -28.25 7.99
CA PHE A 843 7.06 -28.18 7.93
C PHE A 843 6.59 -28.73 6.60
N LEU A 844 5.89 -29.86 6.61
CA LEU A 844 5.53 -30.61 5.40
C LEU A 844 4.02 -30.65 5.21
N VAL A 845 3.60 -30.56 3.96
CA VAL A 845 2.23 -30.91 3.54
C VAL A 845 2.08 -32.44 3.66
N THR A 846 1.17 -32.92 4.51
CA THR A 846 1.03 -34.36 4.81
C THR A 846 0.04 -35.08 3.90
N ASP A 847 -0.91 -34.35 3.32
CA ASP A 847 -2.03 -34.92 2.57
C ASP A 847 -2.17 -34.28 1.18
N GLN A 848 -3.04 -34.84 0.33
CA GLN A 848 -3.17 -34.44 -1.08
C GLN A 848 -4.58 -34.61 -1.64
N ASP A 849 -5.57 -34.23 -0.85
CA ASP A 849 -6.98 -34.47 -1.13
C ASP A 849 -7.63 -33.22 -1.68
N THR A 850 -8.43 -33.44 -2.72
CA THR A 850 -9.48 -32.51 -3.13
C THR A 850 -10.68 -32.67 -2.21
N LEU A 851 -11.65 -31.77 -2.31
CA LEU A 851 -12.83 -31.78 -1.44
C LEU A 851 -13.86 -32.87 -1.79
N ILE A 852 -13.68 -33.62 -2.88
CA ILE A 852 -14.62 -34.67 -3.28
C ILE A 852 -14.45 -35.93 -2.43
N THR A 853 -15.57 -36.62 -2.17
CA THR A 853 -15.59 -37.89 -1.43
C THR A 853 -15.38 -39.12 -2.32
N ASP A 854 -15.56 -38.98 -3.63
CA ASP A 854 -15.27 -40.03 -4.61
C ASP A 854 -13.77 -40.35 -4.65
N ALA A 855 -13.42 -41.58 -4.28
CA ALA A 855 -12.04 -42.06 -4.18
C ALA A 855 -11.26 -42.02 -5.51
N GLU A 856 -11.94 -42.02 -6.66
CA GLU A 856 -11.26 -41.93 -7.96
C GLU A 856 -10.74 -40.52 -8.26
N LEU A 857 -11.42 -39.50 -7.75
CA LEU A 857 -11.14 -38.09 -8.03
C LEU A 857 -10.57 -37.35 -6.82
N GLN A 858 -10.56 -38.00 -5.65
CA GLN A 858 -10.05 -37.44 -4.40
C GLN A 858 -8.59 -36.96 -4.51
N PRO A 859 -7.62 -37.71 -5.08
CA PRO A 859 -6.24 -37.24 -5.11
C PRO A 859 -6.03 -36.03 -6.03
N ILE A 860 -5.37 -34.99 -5.52
CA ILE A 860 -5.07 -33.76 -6.27
C ILE A 860 -4.31 -34.07 -7.57
N ASN A 861 -3.36 -34.99 -7.52
CA ASN A 861 -2.54 -35.35 -8.67
C ASN A 861 -3.37 -35.99 -9.81
N VAL A 862 -4.42 -36.74 -9.48
CA VAL A 862 -5.37 -37.29 -10.46
C VAL A 862 -6.18 -36.17 -11.11
N ARG A 863 -6.76 -35.27 -10.31
CA ARG A 863 -7.50 -34.11 -10.84
C ARG A 863 -6.62 -33.26 -11.76
N ARG A 864 -5.38 -32.98 -11.35
CA ARG A 864 -4.43 -32.18 -12.14
C ARG A 864 -4.01 -32.87 -13.44
N LEU A 865 -3.89 -34.20 -13.45
CA LEU A 865 -3.69 -34.96 -14.69
C LEU A 865 -4.90 -34.79 -15.64
N LEU A 866 -6.13 -34.89 -15.14
CA LEU A 866 -7.33 -34.70 -15.97
C LEU A 866 -7.41 -33.27 -16.53
N ILE A 867 -7.06 -32.26 -15.73
CA ILE A 867 -6.93 -30.86 -16.17
C ILE A 867 -5.88 -30.74 -17.30
N LEU A 868 -4.70 -31.35 -17.14
CA LEU A 868 -3.66 -31.36 -18.16
C LEU A 868 -4.16 -31.99 -19.47
N LEU A 869 -4.85 -33.12 -19.38
CA LEU A 869 -5.43 -33.78 -20.56
C LEU A 869 -6.48 -32.91 -21.25
N ARG A 870 -7.32 -32.19 -20.48
CA ARG A 870 -8.30 -31.24 -21.04
C ARG A 870 -7.58 -30.08 -21.73
N ARG A 871 -6.59 -29.46 -21.10
CA ARG A 871 -5.78 -28.37 -21.70
C ARG A 871 -5.11 -28.83 -22.99
N LEU A 872 -4.58 -30.05 -23.01
CA LEU A 872 -3.98 -30.65 -24.19
C LEU A 872 -5.02 -30.84 -25.30
N ALA A 873 -6.18 -31.40 -24.96
CA ALA A 873 -7.27 -31.61 -25.91
C ALA A 873 -7.81 -30.29 -26.49
N LEU A 874 -7.94 -29.23 -25.69
CA LEU A 874 -8.33 -27.91 -26.16
C LEU A 874 -7.29 -27.32 -27.11
N ARG A 875 -6.01 -27.37 -26.74
CA ARG A 875 -4.91 -26.85 -27.56
C ARG A 875 -4.80 -27.55 -28.92
N GLU A 876 -4.82 -28.89 -28.94
CA GLU A 876 -4.76 -29.63 -30.20
C GLU A 876 -6.07 -29.54 -30.98
N GLY A 877 -7.21 -29.54 -30.29
CA GLY A 877 -8.54 -29.43 -30.88
C GLY A 877 -8.71 -28.20 -31.75
N VAL A 878 -8.22 -27.04 -31.31
CA VAL A 878 -8.23 -25.78 -32.08
C VAL A 878 -7.56 -25.94 -33.46
N ARG A 879 -6.50 -26.76 -33.56
CA ARG A 879 -5.77 -26.99 -34.83
C ARG A 879 -6.55 -27.85 -35.82
N TYR A 880 -7.53 -28.61 -35.34
CA TYR A 880 -8.34 -29.52 -36.14
C TYR A 880 -9.66 -28.89 -36.61
N VAL A 881 -10.03 -27.72 -36.09
CA VAL A 881 -11.24 -27.01 -36.51
C VAL A 881 -11.16 -26.72 -38.01
N PHE A 882 -12.27 -26.96 -38.73
CA PHE A 882 -12.40 -26.84 -40.20
C PHE A 882 -11.59 -27.82 -41.06
N GLN A 883 -10.92 -28.81 -40.45
CA GLN A 883 -10.35 -29.93 -41.21
C GLN A 883 -11.46 -30.82 -41.79
N ASN A 884 -11.18 -31.46 -42.92
CA ASN A 884 -12.10 -32.44 -43.49
C ASN A 884 -12.03 -33.78 -42.73
N ILE A 885 -13.16 -34.27 -42.22
CA ILE A 885 -13.28 -35.54 -41.48
C ILE A 885 -13.15 -36.71 -42.45
N SER A 886 -11.91 -36.95 -42.91
CA SER A 886 -11.55 -38.07 -43.77
C SER A 886 -10.92 -39.21 -42.95
N PRO A 887 -10.88 -40.45 -43.48
CA PRO A 887 -10.14 -41.54 -42.83
C PRO A 887 -8.66 -41.20 -42.57
N ALA A 888 -8.07 -40.33 -43.39
CA ALA A 888 -6.69 -39.88 -43.20
C ALA A 888 -6.58 -38.92 -41.99
N PHE A 889 -7.54 -38.01 -41.86
CA PHE A 889 -7.67 -37.11 -40.70
C PHE A 889 -7.86 -37.90 -39.41
N VAL A 890 -8.81 -38.84 -39.37
CA VAL A 890 -9.07 -39.68 -38.19
C VAL A 890 -7.78 -40.38 -37.75
N ARG A 891 -7.08 -41.07 -38.67
CA ARG A 891 -5.80 -41.72 -38.37
C ARG A 891 -4.73 -40.75 -37.88
N ALA A 892 -4.68 -39.51 -38.39
CA ALA A 892 -3.72 -38.51 -37.94
C ALA A 892 -4.00 -38.08 -36.50
N VAL A 893 -5.27 -37.78 -36.17
CA VAL A 893 -5.68 -37.38 -34.82
C VAL A 893 -5.46 -38.51 -33.82
N THR A 894 -5.86 -39.75 -34.14
CA THR A 894 -5.65 -40.91 -33.27
C THR A 894 -4.17 -41.10 -32.95
N ARG A 895 -3.31 -41.10 -33.97
CA ARG A 895 -1.85 -41.23 -33.77
C ARG A 895 -1.28 -40.09 -32.92
N GLN A 896 -1.76 -38.86 -33.11
CA GLN A 896 -1.27 -37.73 -32.33
C GLN A 896 -1.60 -37.88 -30.83
N PHE A 897 -2.85 -38.25 -30.49
CA PHE A 897 -3.24 -38.48 -29.10
C PHE A 897 -2.57 -39.72 -28.50
N GLU A 898 -2.39 -40.80 -29.27
CA GLU A 898 -1.61 -41.97 -28.85
C GLU A 898 -0.16 -41.59 -28.51
N GLN A 899 0.49 -40.77 -29.34
CA GLN A 899 1.85 -40.29 -29.06
C GLN A 899 1.92 -39.48 -27.76
N TRP A 900 0.96 -38.58 -27.51
CA TRP A 900 0.89 -37.84 -26.25
C TRP A 900 0.70 -38.75 -25.05
N MET A 901 -0.21 -39.73 -25.14
CA MET A 901 -0.45 -40.67 -24.05
C MET A 901 0.78 -41.57 -23.81
N GLN A 902 1.50 -41.95 -24.88
CA GLN A 902 2.75 -42.69 -24.76
C GLN A 902 3.84 -41.87 -24.06
N GLN A 903 3.95 -40.56 -24.36
CA GLN A 903 4.87 -39.67 -23.65
C GLN A 903 4.52 -39.56 -22.16
N LEU A 904 3.24 -39.43 -21.82
CA LEU A 904 2.78 -39.41 -20.42
C LEU A 904 3.06 -40.74 -19.71
N LEU A 905 2.83 -41.87 -20.38
CA LEU A 905 3.17 -43.20 -19.87
C LEU A 905 4.67 -43.32 -19.59
N ALA A 906 5.53 -42.90 -20.53
CA ALA A 906 6.98 -42.94 -20.36
C ALA A 906 7.48 -42.06 -19.20
N ARG A 907 6.71 -41.04 -18.82
CA ARG A 907 6.99 -40.17 -17.67
C ARG A 907 6.28 -40.60 -16.38
N GLY A 908 5.63 -41.77 -16.36
CA GLY A 908 5.00 -42.34 -15.17
C GLY A 908 3.65 -41.72 -14.77
N ALA A 909 2.91 -41.12 -15.71
CA ALA A 909 1.60 -40.53 -15.42
C ALA A 909 0.48 -41.56 -15.15
N PHE A 910 0.66 -42.79 -15.61
CA PHE A 910 -0.35 -43.85 -15.54
C PHE A 910 0.14 -45.03 -14.70
N ALA A 911 -0.79 -45.81 -14.13
CA ALA A 911 -0.47 -46.93 -13.24
C ALA A 911 0.06 -48.18 -13.97
N GLY A 912 -0.32 -48.37 -15.24
CA GLY A 912 0.07 -49.54 -16.03
C GLY A 912 1.49 -49.47 -16.59
N LYS A 913 2.07 -50.63 -16.93
CA LYS A 913 3.40 -50.73 -17.58
C LYS A 913 3.34 -50.66 -19.11
N ALA A 914 2.19 -50.95 -19.68
CA ALA A 914 1.94 -50.96 -21.13
C ALA A 914 0.70 -50.13 -21.46
N ALA A 915 0.58 -49.69 -22.72
CA ALA A 915 -0.51 -48.83 -23.18
C ALA A 915 -1.89 -49.43 -22.87
N GLN A 916 -2.09 -50.72 -23.17
CA GLN A 916 -3.35 -51.45 -22.97
C GLN A 916 -3.89 -51.42 -21.53
N ASP A 917 -3.01 -51.29 -20.53
CA ASP A 917 -3.37 -51.25 -19.10
C ASP A 917 -3.39 -49.82 -18.54
N SER A 918 -3.04 -48.82 -19.36
CA SER A 918 -2.78 -47.44 -18.94
C SER A 918 -3.73 -46.43 -19.54
N TYR A 919 -4.01 -46.55 -20.84
CA TYR A 919 -4.90 -45.64 -21.55
C TYR A 919 -5.49 -46.29 -22.81
N ARG A 920 -6.60 -45.72 -23.29
CA ARG A 920 -7.20 -46.05 -24.58
C ARG A 920 -7.67 -44.77 -25.26
N VAL A 921 -7.29 -44.59 -26.52
CA VAL A 921 -7.77 -43.51 -27.39
C VAL A 921 -8.81 -44.12 -28.32
N VAL A 922 -10.06 -43.67 -28.23
CA VAL A 922 -11.16 -44.19 -29.06
C VAL A 922 -11.64 -43.09 -30.01
N THR A 923 -11.60 -43.39 -31.30
CA THR A 923 -12.02 -42.49 -32.39
C THR A 923 -12.83 -43.21 -33.46
N ASP A 924 -13.24 -44.45 -33.20
CA ASP A 924 -13.93 -45.29 -34.17
C ASP A 924 -15.44 -44.97 -34.26
N ALA A 925 -16.17 -45.79 -35.01
CA ALA A 925 -17.60 -45.62 -35.24
C ALA A 925 -18.48 -45.74 -33.97
N SER A 926 -17.95 -46.27 -32.85
CA SER A 926 -18.69 -46.35 -31.58
C SER A 926 -18.93 -44.97 -30.96
N VAL A 927 -17.95 -44.05 -31.11
CA VAL A 927 -18.03 -42.67 -30.64
C VAL A 927 -18.27 -41.68 -31.79
N ASN A 928 -18.04 -42.09 -33.04
CA ASN A 928 -18.26 -41.30 -34.26
C ASN A 928 -19.18 -42.03 -35.28
N PRO A 929 -20.48 -42.20 -34.98
CA PRO A 929 -21.43 -42.74 -35.96
C PRO A 929 -21.60 -41.78 -37.15
N GLN A 930 -22.10 -42.30 -38.29
CA GLN A 930 -22.23 -41.51 -39.52
C GLN A 930 -23.03 -40.22 -39.31
N ASP A 931 -24.13 -40.28 -38.55
CA ASP A 931 -24.95 -39.11 -38.22
C ASP A 931 -24.15 -38.00 -37.48
N SER A 932 -23.17 -38.35 -36.65
CA SER A 932 -22.29 -37.37 -35.97
C SER A 932 -21.34 -36.73 -36.97
N ILE A 933 -20.76 -37.52 -37.87
CA ILE A 933 -19.85 -37.05 -38.90
C ILE A 933 -20.59 -36.13 -39.88
N ASP A 934 -21.82 -36.49 -40.26
CA ASP A 934 -22.68 -35.68 -41.15
C ASP A 934 -23.09 -34.35 -40.50
N GLN A 935 -23.15 -34.30 -39.16
CA GLN A 935 -23.31 -33.06 -38.37
C GLN A 935 -21.99 -32.28 -38.21
N GLY A 936 -20.89 -32.74 -38.80
CA GLY A 936 -19.56 -32.13 -38.68
C GLY A 936 -18.91 -32.31 -37.31
N ARG A 937 -19.33 -33.31 -36.53
CA ARG A 937 -18.81 -33.58 -35.18
C ARG A 937 -17.90 -34.80 -35.19
N PHE A 938 -16.67 -34.60 -34.69
CA PHE A 938 -15.70 -35.66 -34.45
C PHE A 938 -15.31 -35.69 -32.98
N VAL A 939 -15.49 -36.84 -32.34
CA VAL A 939 -15.26 -37.12 -30.92
C VAL A 939 -14.00 -37.95 -30.76
N VAL A 940 -13.15 -37.54 -29.82
CA VAL A 940 -12.01 -38.32 -29.33
C VAL A 940 -12.29 -38.64 -27.87
N GLU A 941 -12.49 -39.91 -27.55
CA GLU A 941 -12.65 -40.36 -26.17
C GLU A 941 -11.30 -40.86 -25.64
N LEU A 942 -10.90 -40.31 -24.48
CA LEU A 942 -9.68 -40.69 -23.77
C LEU A 942 -10.06 -41.41 -22.49
N LEU A 943 -9.76 -42.70 -22.41
CA LEU A 943 -9.86 -43.46 -21.16
C LEU A 943 -8.45 -43.61 -20.58
N VAL A 944 -8.28 -43.29 -19.30
CA VAL A 944 -6.96 -43.29 -18.65
C VAL A 944 -7.02 -43.96 -17.29
N ALA A 945 -5.91 -44.57 -16.87
CA ALA A 945 -5.69 -45.12 -15.55
C ALA A 945 -4.60 -44.31 -14.82
N PRO A 946 -4.97 -43.23 -14.11
CA PRO A 946 -4.01 -42.35 -13.44
C PRO A 946 -3.14 -43.10 -12.43
N ALA A 947 -1.87 -42.71 -12.32
CA ALA A 947 -1.00 -43.19 -11.24
C ALA A 947 -1.54 -42.70 -9.89
N ARG A 948 -1.80 -43.65 -8.98
CA ARG A 948 -2.23 -43.35 -7.62
C ARG A 948 -1.02 -43.25 -6.69
N PRO A 949 -0.97 -42.23 -5.82
CA PRO A 949 0.09 -42.12 -4.83
C PRO A 949 -0.05 -43.21 -3.77
N MET A 950 1.07 -43.70 -3.26
CA MET A 950 1.10 -44.61 -2.11
C MET A 950 0.74 -43.83 -0.84
N ARG A 951 -0.34 -44.23 -0.15
CA ARG A 951 -0.84 -43.57 1.08
C ARG A 951 -0.45 -44.29 2.37
N PHE A 952 -0.39 -45.62 2.31
CA PHE A 952 -0.03 -46.47 3.44
C PHE A 952 0.96 -47.54 2.97
N LEU A 953 2.01 -47.77 3.75
CA LEU A 953 2.92 -48.91 3.60
C LEU A 953 2.70 -49.83 4.79
N THR A 954 2.20 -51.04 4.57
CA THR A 954 2.04 -52.03 5.64
C THR A 954 3.29 -52.90 5.70
N VAL A 955 4.18 -52.63 6.66
CA VAL A 955 5.34 -53.49 6.93
C VAL A 955 4.96 -54.53 7.95
N ARG A 956 4.98 -55.81 7.57
CA ARG A 956 4.74 -56.93 8.49
C ARG A 956 6.09 -57.51 8.93
N LEU A 957 6.47 -57.25 10.18
CA LEU A 957 7.63 -57.88 10.80
C LEU A 957 7.22 -59.24 11.35
N VAL A 958 7.62 -60.31 10.67
CA VAL A 958 7.40 -61.68 11.15
C VAL A 958 8.71 -62.20 11.72
N GLN A 959 8.72 -62.45 13.03
CA GLN A 959 9.83 -63.16 13.68
C GLN A 959 9.47 -64.65 13.75
N SER A 960 10.14 -65.46 12.93
CA SER A 960 9.99 -66.93 12.95
C SER A 960 11.34 -67.56 13.19
N GLY A 961 11.53 -68.14 14.39
CA GLY A 961 12.72 -68.90 14.77
C GLY A 961 14.05 -68.16 14.56
N GLY A 962 14.40 -67.22 15.45
CA GLY A 962 15.71 -66.54 15.46
C GLY A 962 15.99 -65.57 14.30
N ASN A 963 15.29 -65.68 13.17
CA ASN A 963 15.43 -64.79 12.01
C ASN A 963 14.26 -63.79 11.92
N LEU A 964 14.61 -62.53 11.67
CA LEU A 964 13.69 -61.46 11.31
C LEU A 964 13.58 -61.41 9.77
N THR A 965 12.39 -61.67 9.23
CA THR A 965 12.08 -61.47 7.81
C THR A 965 11.13 -60.28 7.66
N LEU A 966 11.49 -59.35 6.78
CA LEU A 966 10.71 -58.16 6.46
C LEU A 966 9.85 -58.46 5.23
N GLU A 967 8.52 -58.47 5.39
CA GLU A 967 7.57 -58.59 4.28
C GLU A 967 6.89 -57.24 4.04
N GLU A 968 6.96 -56.75 2.79
CA GLU A 968 6.27 -55.54 2.31
C GLU A 968 4.96 -55.94 1.62
N GLY A 969 3.84 -55.29 1.96
CA GLY A 969 2.51 -55.60 1.45
C GLY A 969 1.66 -54.38 1.11
#